data_AF-A0A4U0X9S3-F1
#
_entry.id   AF-A0A4U0X9S3-F1
#
_cell.length_a   1.000
_cell.length_b   1.000
_cell.length_c   1.000
_cell.angle_alpha   90.00
_cell.angle_beta   90.00
_cell.angle_gamma   90.00
#
_symmetry.space_group_name_H-M   'P 1'
#
loop_
_entity.id
_entity.type
_entity.pdbx_description
1 polymer ?
#
loop_
_entity_poly.entity_id
_entity_poly.type
_entity_poly.pdbx_seq_one_letter_code
_entity_poly.pdbx_strand_id
1 'polypeptide(L)'
;MPPRKKARISQATSPASVSQPPTPPPADTASPSKSDEKLLNDPWTDEEEIGLFKGLMTWKPTGIHKHFRLLALHQFLLSNGYIHPRSEHSRPAGIWRKLQSLYDLEALDEREDARQLSDLSLESSNGEDEDDDVYSEAENKIHKEDFALPDDAYAELKWQQRFASQGEGKSESPPALPELNMAEEPPVRFTPSFSIEPSEAPTPSGRRGRPKAGSVRGRGKGAAPAPPPANKRRSARQAGSVAEEEDQGEEAEDDESEDEEEVESEETKMVNSLLLAGAAAFAAAAPVDIPEIPGITYGDYQHADPSGGWIPPTTAYSKGEYKQVVMLSFDGMHQFDLMNYVTKYPNSTWASIILKNGIMYENARASSPSDSFPATTALFAGASPRVSGIWWDDVYDRALYPAGSNCTGPQGTECAWDESNDLNSTIITGGGALNVSHLPLQLTAWGSCQPVYPHNFIRVNTVFEVARGNGLVTAYADKHLTYELLNGPSGVGLSEIYTPEVASVANTVEAQQAWDDLHWSALRNWTKGNFANGTTNPQGSPSMYGANFQAITWAQTNAGYLDAYGAKPNKSLEQALQYADKRLGTFLGDLKAAGQLDSTLLIVGSKQGQGPINAANETFLPGTQLTASVEAAGISVALTTTDDGGVMWLNDQSQAQAAKANLLANTTLGVEYVLAGDEIQHAGLGSPWLDSRVPDLIIGAKVGYLWASSPRFEDHGGYLPQDLNVPLIAYNPYLEPANVSTFVSNRQVASTMVKALGLPLAQLDGYRIEGTPILPGVFAS
;
A
#
# COMPACT_ATOMS: atom_id res chain seq x y z
N MET A 1 -17.72 61.60 9.44
CA MET A 1 -17.63 63.03 9.04
C MET A 1 -16.30 63.26 8.32
N PRO A 2 -16.25 64.08 7.26
CA PRO A 2 -16.15 63.54 5.89
C PRO A 2 -14.80 63.81 5.16
N PRO A 3 -14.58 63.16 4.01
CA PRO A 3 -13.27 63.05 3.33
C PRO A 3 -13.04 64.17 2.29
N ARG A 4 -11.79 64.44 1.93
CA ARG A 4 -11.44 65.39 0.84
C ARG A 4 -10.75 64.72 -0.36
N LYS A 5 -11.57 64.58 -1.40
CA LYS A 5 -11.35 64.84 -2.84
C LYS A 5 -10.24 64.13 -3.64
N LYS A 6 -10.72 63.32 -4.60
CA LYS A 6 -10.06 62.93 -5.86
C LYS A 6 -9.83 64.14 -6.78
N ALA A 7 -8.78 64.09 -7.59
CA ALA A 7 -8.67 64.78 -8.88
C ALA A 7 -8.29 63.76 -9.98
N ARG A 8 -8.76 64.02 -11.20
CA ARG A 8 -8.96 63.09 -12.33
C ARG A 8 -8.08 63.52 -13.52
N ILE A 9 -7.34 62.55 -14.10
CA ILE A 9 -6.98 62.30 -15.53
C ILE A 9 -6.48 63.47 -16.41
N SER A 10 -5.31 63.33 -17.07
CA SER A 10 -5.14 63.21 -18.55
C SER A 10 -3.69 63.28 -19.07
N GLN A 11 -3.43 62.34 -19.98
CA GLN A 11 -2.35 62.01 -20.94
C GLN A 11 -1.31 63.04 -21.49
N ALA A 12 -0.12 62.43 -21.73
CA ALA A 12 0.78 62.44 -22.91
C ALA A 12 1.73 63.62 -23.20
N THR A 13 3.05 63.33 -23.21
CA THR A 13 3.97 63.55 -24.35
C THR A 13 5.36 62.93 -24.09
N SER A 14 5.92 62.23 -25.09
CA SER A 14 7.21 61.53 -25.10
C SER A 14 8.42 62.47 -25.10
N PRO A 15 9.64 61.99 -24.74
CA PRO A 15 10.88 62.53 -25.26
C PRO A 15 11.67 61.53 -26.12
N ALA A 16 12.38 62.09 -27.09
CA ALA A 16 13.05 61.43 -28.20
C ALA A 16 14.47 60.91 -27.86
N SER A 17 14.82 59.88 -28.64
CA SER A 17 16.12 59.29 -29.02
C SER A 17 17.44 59.94 -28.60
N VAL A 18 18.34 59.12 -28.05
CA VAL A 18 19.81 59.22 -28.20
C VAL A 18 20.35 57.83 -28.56
N SER A 19 21.31 57.83 -29.48
CA SER A 19 21.85 56.77 -30.36
C SER A 19 22.65 55.63 -29.70
N GLN A 20 22.44 54.39 -30.17
CA GLN A 20 23.25 53.19 -29.93
C GLN A 20 24.49 53.10 -30.87
N PRO A 21 25.58 52.38 -30.48
CA PRO A 21 26.66 51.96 -31.38
C PRO A 21 26.30 50.72 -32.23
N PRO A 22 27.01 50.45 -33.35
CA PRO A 22 26.50 49.69 -34.49
C PRO A 22 26.53 48.16 -34.31
N THR A 23 25.44 47.52 -34.75
CA THR A 23 25.25 46.07 -34.89
C THR A 23 25.97 45.53 -36.13
N PRO A 24 26.60 44.33 -36.11
CA PRO A 24 27.12 43.66 -37.30
C PRO A 24 26.00 43.27 -38.29
N PRO A 25 26.30 43.09 -39.59
CA PRO A 25 25.29 43.06 -40.65
C PRO A 25 24.41 41.80 -40.57
N PRO A 26 23.13 41.88 -41.01
CA PRO A 26 22.23 40.75 -40.99
C PRO A 26 22.68 39.70 -42.00
N ALA A 27 22.80 38.45 -41.53
CA ALA A 27 22.78 37.30 -42.41
C ALA A 27 21.41 37.25 -43.11
N ASP A 28 21.42 36.95 -44.41
CA ASP A 28 20.23 36.80 -45.24
C ASP A 28 19.23 35.83 -44.57
N THR A 29 18.18 36.39 -43.97
CA THR A 29 17.04 35.59 -43.52
C THR A 29 16.24 35.19 -44.75
N ALA A 30 16.50 33.96 -45.22
CA ALA A 30 15.56 33.24 -46.04
C ALA A 30 14.18 33.30 -45.36
N SER A 31 13.17 33.80 -46.07
CA SER A 31 11.79 33.70 -45.61
C SER A 31 11.46 32.23 -45.35
N PRO A 32 10.83 31.87 -44.22
CA PRO A 32 10.48 30.48 -43.94
C PRO A 32 9.67 29.92 -45.10
N SER A 33 10.00 28.70 -45.50
CA SER A 33 9.24 28.02 -46.53
C SER A 33 7.80 27.79 -46.04
N LYS A 34 6.83 27.62 -46.95
CA LYS A 34 5.42 27.34 -46.55
C LYS A 34 5.28 26.12 -45.63
N SER A 35 6.26 25.22 -45.59
CA SER A 35 6.34 24.09 -44.65
C SER A 35 6.75 24.51 -43.24
N ASP A 36 7.66 25.47 -43.09
CA ASP A 36 8.16 25.90 -41.79
C ASP A 36 7.13 26.76 -41.04
N GLU A 37 6.36 27.58 -41.75
CA GLU A 37 5.21 28.31 -41.17
C GLU A 37 4.08 27.39 -40.70
N LYS A 38 3.99 26.17 -41.26
CA LYS A 38 2.95 25.19 -40.92
C LYS A 38 3.30 24.42 -39.65
N LEU A 39 4.58 24.12 -39.44
CA LEU A 39 5.12 23.52 -38.21
C LEU A 39 5.05 24.50 -37.02
N LEU A 40 5.32 25.77 -37.24
CA LEU A 40 5.25 26.81 -36.20
C LEU A 40 3.82 27.14 -35.73
N ASN A 41 2.80 26.71 -36.49
CA ASN A 41 1.39 26.96 -36.21
C ASN A 41 0.59 25.66 -36.03
N ASP A 42 1.23 24.51 -35.82
CA ASP A 42 0.52 23.28 -35.50
C ASP A 42 -0.01 23.37 -34.05
N PRO A 43 -1.33 23.27 -33.82
CA PRO A 43 -1.87 23.29 -32.46
C PRO A 43 -1.56 22.01 -31.67
N TRP A 44 -1.05 20.96 -32.33
CA TRP A 44 -0.69 19.69 -31.69
C TRP A 44 0.71 19.76 -31.07
N THR A 45 0.84 19.26 -29.84
CA THR A 45 2.15 19.03 -29.22
C THR A 45 2.75 17.69 -29.62
N ASP A 46 4.07 17.53 -29.50
CA ASP A 46 4.74 16.24 -29.75
C ASP A 46 4.18 15.12 -28.87
N GLU A 47 3.82 15.43 -27.61
CA GLU A 47 3.20 14.47 -26.68
C GLU A 47 1.79 14.05 -27.13
N GLU A 48 0.98 15.00 -27.62
CA GLU A 48 -0.35 14.73 -28.17
C GLU A 48 -0.27 13.86 -29.44
N GLU A 49 0.72 14.11 -30.31
CA GLU A 49 0.97 13.31 -31.51
C GLU A 49 1.46 11.90 -31.19
N ILE A 50 2.39 11.75 -30.24
CA ILE A 50 2.85 10.44 -29.77
C ILE A 50 1.66 9.64 -29.22
N GLY A 51 0.80 10.28 -28.44
CA GLY A 51 -0.45 9.70 -27.95
C GLY A 51 -1.36 9.25 -29.09
N LEU A 52 -1.54 10.09 -30.11
CA LEU A 52 -2.33 9.79 -31.29
C LEU A 52 -1.81 8.53 -32.01
N PHE A 53 -0.50 8.43 -32.25
CA PHE A 53 0.09 7.27 -32.91
C PHE A 53 -0.03 5.99 -32.07
N LYS A 54 0.14 6.08 -30.75
CA LYS A 54 -0.08 4.94 -29.85
C LYS A 54 -1.53 4.46 -29.91
N GLY A 55 -2.48 5.38 -29.86
CA GLY A 55 -3.91 5.04 -29.93
C GLY A 55 -4.30 4.41 -31.27
N LEU A 56 -3.72 4.87 -32.38
CA LEU A 56 -3.96 4.33 -33.73
C LEU A 56 -3.49 2.88 -33.90
N MET A 57 -2.59 2.37 -33.05
CA MET A 57 -2.19 0.96 -33.10
C MET A 57 -3.37 0.03 -32.79
N THR A 58 -4.23 0.45 -31.87
CA THR A 58 -5.40 -0.32 -31.41
C THR A 58 -6.68 0.13 -32.11
N TRP A 59 -6.90 1.44 -32.21
CA TRP A 59 -8.16 2.02 -32.67
C TRP A 59 -7.95 2.76 -33.99
N LYS A 60 -7.99 2.03 -35.11
CA LYS A 60 -7.85 2.59 -36.47
C LYS A 60 -9.21 3.13 -36.95
N PRO A 61 -9.41 4.44 -37.06
CA PRO A 61 -10.70 5.03 -37.41
C PRO A 61 -10.92 5.01 -38.93
N THR A 62 -10.94 3.81 -39.51
CA THR A 62 -11.16 3.54 -40.93
C THR A 62 -12.20 2.44 -41.14
N GLY A 63 -12.89 2.47 -42.28
CA GLY A 63 -13.95 1.54 -42.69
C GLY A 63 -15.32 1.82 -42.05
N ILE A 64 -16.24 0.85 -42.13
CA ILE A 64 -17.64 0.96 -41.67
C ILE A 64 -17.77 1.50 -40.23
N HIS A 65 -16.88 1.07 -39.32
CA HIS A 65 -16.91 1.46 -37.89
C HIS A 65 -16.03 2.66 -37.54
N LYS A 66 -15.56 3.43 -38.52
CA LYS A 66 -14.61 4.53 -38.33
C LYS A 66 -15.01 5.56 -37.28
N HIS A 67 -16.31 5.87 -37.17
CA HIS A 67 -16.80 6.83 -36.17
C HIS A 67 -16.77 6.28 -34.74
N PHE A 68 -17.11 5.01 -34.54
CA PHE A 68 -17.00 4.36 -33.22
C PHE A 68 -15.55 4.23 -32.79
N ARG A 69 -14.67 3.83 -33.71
CA ARG A 69 -13.23 3.73 -33.46
C ARG A 69 -12.59 5.09 -33.19
N LEU A 70 -13.07 6.16 -33.82
CA LEU A 70 -12.65 7.53 -33.51
C LEU A 70 -13.05 7.94 -32.10
N LEU A 71 -14.25 7.59 -31.65
CA LEU A 71 -14.70 7.87 -30.28
C LEU A 71 -13.87 7.07 -29.27
N ALA A 72 -13.57 5.80 -29.56
CA ALA A 72 -12.68 4.98 -28.74
C ALA A 72 -11.24 5.56 -28.71
N LEU A 73 -10.72 6.03 -29.84
CA LEU A 73 -9.43 6.69 -29.94
C LEU A 73 -9.40 8.00 -29.13
N HIS A 74 -10.43 8.85 -29.25
CA HIS A 74 -10.55 10.08 -28.48
C HIS A 74 -10.66 9.78 -26.98
N GLN A 75 -11.44 8.77 -26.60
CA GLN A 75 -11.54 8.31 -25.21
C GLN A 75 -10.19 7.81 -24.70
N PHE A 76 -9.45 7.04 -25.50
CA PHE A 76 -8.09 6.60 -25.18
C PHE A 76 -7.15 7.79 -24.95
N LEU A 77 -7.18 8.79 -25.82
CA LEU A 77 -6.34 9.98 -25.67
C LEU A 77 -6.69 10.77 -24.39
N LEU A 78 -7.97 10.87 -24.05
CA LEU A 78 -8.43 11.49 -22.81
C LEU A 78 -8.04 10.67 -21.58
N SER A 79 -8.28 9.37 -21.60
CA SER A 79 -8.05 8.47 -20.45
C SER A 79 -6.57 8.31 -20.12
N ASN A 80 -5.70 8.45 -21.13
CA ASN A 80 -4.25 8.37 -20.98
C ASN A 80 -3.58 9.75 -20.81
N GLY A 81 -4.37 10.82 -20.66
CA GLY A 81 -3.86 12.17 -20.39
C GLY A 81 -3.12 12.82 -21.55
N TYR A 82 -3.17 12.25 -22.76
CA TYR A 82 -2.54 12.85 -23.94
C TYR A 82 -3.23 14.15 -24.33
N ILE A 83 -4.56 14.23 -24.18
CA ILE A 83 -5.35 15.41 -24.58
C ILE A 83 -6.23 15.89 -23.43
N HIS A 84 -6.57 17.18 -23.42
CA HIS A 84 -7.45 17.78 -22.42
C HIS A 84 -8.85 18.07 -23.00
N PRO A 85 -9.98 17.85 -22.26
CA PRO A 85 -11.35 18.04 -22.77
C PRO A 85 -11.69 19.44 -23.31
N ARG A 86 -10.92 20.46 -22.90
CA ARG A 86 -11.09 21.86 -23.33
C ARG A 86 -10.28 22.24 -24.58
N SER A 87 -9.37 21.39 -25.03
CA SER A 87 -8.55 21.63 -26.22
C SER A 87 -9.38 21.40 -27.49
N GLU A 88 -9.56 22.42 -28.32
CA GLU A 88 -10.43 22.33 -29.50
C GLU A 88 -9.83 21.48 -30.62
N HIS A 89 -8.50 21.48 -30.75
CA HIS A 89 -7.78 20.76 -31.82
C HIS A 89 -7.73 19.24 -31.59
N SER A 90 -7.95 18.77 -30.37
CA SER A 90 -7.95 17.35 -30.01
C SER A 90 -9.34 16.75 -29.78
N ARG A 91 -10.42 17.52 -29.99
CA ARG A 91 -11.79 16.97 -30.10
C ARG A 91 -11.90 16.00 -31.29
N PRO A 92 -12.95 15.15 -31.39
CA PRO A 92 -13.07 14.17 -32.48
C PRO A 92 -12.92 14.78 -33.88
N ALA A 93 -13.49 15.97 -34.12
CA ALA A 93 -13.34 16.69 -35.39
C ALA A 93 -11.90 17.20 -35.65
N GLY A 94 -11.17 17.54 -34.58
CA GLY A 94 -9.78 17.95 -34.62
C GLY A 94 -8.82 16.79 -34.85
N ILE A 95 -9.02 15.66 -34.15
CA ILE A 95 -8.33 14.38 -34.42
C ILE A 95 -8.55 13.97 -35.87
N TRP A 96 -9.78 14.00 -36.36
CA TRP A 96 -10.10 13.64 -37.74
C TRP A 96 -9.33 14.51 -38.75
N ARG A 97 -9.26 15.81 -38.50
CA ARG A 97 -8.50 16.75 -39.35
C ARG A 97 -7.00 16.47 -39.31
N LYS A 98 -6.45 16.13 -38.14
CA LYS A 98 -5.04 15.73 -38.00
C LYS A 98 -4.76 14.46 -38.80
N LEU A 99 -5.61 13.44 -38.67
CA LEU A 99 -5.48 12.20 -39.44
C LEU A 99 -5.59 12.41 -40.96
N GLN A 100 -6.50 13.28 -41.43
CA GLN A 100 -6.60 13.65 -42.85
C GLN A 100 -5.34 14.37 -43.37
N SER A 101 -4.59 15.03 -42.50
CA SER A 101 -3.32 15.67 -42.88
C SER A 101 -2.16 14.69 -43.00
N LEU A 102 -2.26 13.54 -42.32
CA LEU A 102 -1.22 12.51 -42.24
C LEU A 102 -1.46 11.35 -43.21
N TYR A 103 -2.72 11.02 -43.48
CA TYR A 103 -3.13 9.83 -44.23
C TYR A 103 -4.20 10.14 -45.26
N ASP A 104 -4.19 9.37 -46.34
CA ASP A 104 -5.31 9.30 -47.28
C ASP A 104 -6.42 8.41 -46.69
N LEU A 105 -7.30 9.03 -45.90
CA LEU A 105 -8.37 8.31 -45.20
C LEU A 105 -9.40 7.72 -46.17
N GLU A 106 -9.60 8.31 -47.35
CA GLU A 106 -10.56 7.81 -48.34
C GLU A 106 -10.06 6.49 -48.94
N ALA A 107 -8.78 6.43 -49.34
CA ALA A 107 -8.17 5.20 -49.81
C ALA A 107 -8.10 4.10 -48.71
N LEU A 108 -7.89 4.49 -47.46
CA LEU A 108 -7.90 3.55 -46.32
C LEU A 108 -9.31 3.02 -46.04
N ASP A 109 -10.33 3.88 -46.08
CA ASP A 109 -11.72 3.46 -45.95
C ASP A 109 -12.11 2.49 -47.06
N GLU A 110 -11.81 2.80 -48.33
CA GLU A 110 -12.07 1.91 -49.46
C GLU A 110 -11.41 0.54 -49.28
N ARG A 111 -10.16 0.50 -48.78
CA ARG A 111 -9.43 -0.75 -48.56
C ARG A 111 -10.04 -1.58 -47.43
N GLU A 112 -10.39 -0.96 -46.31
CA GLU A 112 -10.99 -1.66 -45.17
C GLU A 112 -12.43 -2.11 -45.47
N ASP A 113 -13.21 -1.27 -46.16
CA ASP A 113 -14.55 -1.63 -46.63
C ASP A 113 -14.48 -2.76 -47.66
N ALA A 114 -13.50 -2.77 -48.57
CA ALA A 114 -13.31 -3.88 -49.51
C ALA A 114 -13.00 -5.21 -48.82
N ARG A 115 -12.23 -5.20 -47.71
CA ARG A 115 -11.94 -6.40 -46.90
C ARG A 115 -13.15 -6.89 -46.12
N GLN A 116 -13.97 -5.97 -45.61
CA GLN A 116 -15.16 -6.31 -44.83
C GLN A 116 -16.34 -6.74 -45.74
N LEU A 117 -16.41 -6.22 -46.95
CA LEU A 117 -17.45 -6.53 -47.92
C LEU A 117 -17.11 -7.72 -48.83
N SER A 118 -15.83 -8.08 -48.99
CA SER A 118 -15.45 -9.26 -49.79
C SER A 118 -16.00 -10.56 -49.19
N ASP A 119 -16.11 -10.66 -47.86
CA ASP A 119 -16.60 -11.85 -47.16
C ASP A 119 -18.13 -11.95 -47.11
N LEU A 120 -18.86 -10.88 -47.43
CA LEU A 120 -20.33 -10.90 -47.57
C LEU A 120 -20.77 -11.34 -48.97
N SER A 121 -19.85 -11.44 -49.94
CA SER A 121 -20.17 -11.80 -51.33
C SER A 121 -20.16 -13.31 -51.61
N LEU A 122 -19.91 -14.14 -50.59
CA LEU A 122 -19.73 -15.58 -50.71
C LEU A 122 -20.79 -16.44 -50.00
N GLU A 123 -21.99 -15.92 -49.71
CA GLU A 123 -23.13 -16.76 -49.32
C GLU A 123 -24.45 -16.25 -49.93
N SER A 124 -24.54 -16.32 -51.25
CA SER A 124 -25.83 -16.27 -51.95
C SER A 124 -25.98 -17.48 -52.85
N SER A 125 -26.01 -18.67 -52.23
CA SER A 125 -26.66 -19.84 -52.81
C SER A 125 -27.18 -20.80 -51.74
N ASN A 126 -28.49 -20.71 -51.51
CA ASN A 126 -29.42 -21.74 -51.03
C ASN A 126 -29.28 -22.30 -49.60
N GLY A 127 -30.25 -21.91 -48.75
CA GLY A 127 -31.05 -22.88 -47.99
C GLY A 127 -31.08 -22.71 -46.47
N GLU A 128 -32.12 -22.00 -46.01
CA GLU A 128 -32.95 -22.19 -44.79
C GLU A 128 -32.30 -22.48 -43.41
N ASP A 129 -32.72 -21.62 -42.46
CA ASP A 129 -32.77 -21.75 -40.99
C ASP A 129 -31.46 -21.55 -40.18
N GLU A 130 -31.29 -20.34 -39.61
CA GLU A 130 -31.27 -20.07 -38.16
C GLU A 130 -30.90 -18.59 -37.92
N ASP A 131 -31.75 -17.88 -37.18
CA ASP A 131 -31.48 -16.53 -36.66
C ASP A 131 -30.40 -16.62 -35.57
N ASP A 132 -29.13 -16.50 -35.95
CA ASP A 132 -28.04 -16.20 -35.03
C ASP A 132 -27.37 -14.88 -35.44
N ASP A 133 -27.19 -14.00 -34.46
CA ASP A 133 -26.67 -12.63 -34.62
C ASP A 133 -25.27 -12.62 -35.26
N VAL A 134 -25.24 -12.45 -36.59
CA VAL A 134 -24.05 -12.32 -37.47
C VAL A 134 -23.05 -11.24 -37.01
N TYR A 135 -23.47 -10.33 -36.12
CA TYR A 135 -22.59 -9.30 -35.55
C TYR A 135 -21.71 -9.78 -34.38
N SER A 136 -21.96 -10.96 -33.80
CA SER A 136 -21.21 -11.49 -32.66
C SER A 136 -19.95 -12.28 -33.05
N GLU A 137 -19.81 -12.66 -34.32
CA GLU A 137 -18.65 -13.45 -34.80
C GLU A 137 -17.50 -12.60 -35.38
N ALA A 138 -17.68 -11.28 -35.49
CA ALA A 138 -16.67 -10.37 -36.03
C ALA A 138 -15.51 -10.08 -35.04
N GLU A 139 -15.64 -10.40 -33.76
CA GLU A 139 -14.60 -10.17 -32.75
C GLU A 139 -13.48 -11.24 -32.72
N ASN A 140 -13.57 -12.31 -33.51
CA ASN A 140 -12.60 -13.43 -33.44
C ASN A 140 -11.84 -13.77 -34.74
N LYS A 141 -11.77 -12.88 -35.74
CA LYS A 141 -11.10 -13.19 -37.02
C LYS A 141 -10.00 -12.21 -37.48
N ILE A 142 -9.33 -11.51 -36.55
CA ILE A 142 -8.15 -10.68 -36.87
C ILE A 142 -6.81 -11.45 -36.73
N HIS A 143 -6.83 -12.72 -36.31
CA HIS A 143 -5.63 -13.55 -36.14
C HIS A 143 -5.67 -14.88 -36.90
N LYS A 144 -5.92 -14.85 -38.22
CA LYS A 144 -5.69 -16.03 -39.08
C LYS A 144 -5.15 -15.66 -40.47
N GLU A 145 -4.08 -14.88 -40.50
CA GLU A 145 -3.09 -15.00 -41.57
C GLU A 145 -1.71 -15.00 -40.92
N ASP A 146 -1.32 -16.14 -40.38
CA ASP A 146 0.09 -16.36 -40.06
C ASP A 146 0.88 -16.21 -41.36
N PHE A 147 1.93 -15.38 -41.33
CA PHE A 147 2.83 -15.21 -42.45
C PHE A 147 3.42 -16.58 -42.84
N ALA A 148 2.98 -17.11 -43.98
CA ALA A 148 3.48 -18.35 -44.55
C ALA A 148 4.34 -18.02 -45.78
N LEU A 149 5.59 -18.48 -45.77
CA LEU A 149 6.43 -18.40 -46.97
C LEU A 149 5.83 -19.27 -48.08
N PRO A 150 5.71 -18.75 -49.32
CA PRO A 150 5.18 -19.48 -50.46
C PRO A 150 5.87 -20.84 -50.61
N ASP A 151 5.08 -21.92 -50.60
CA ASP A 151 5.61 -23.28 -50.65
C ASP A 151 6.35 -23.58 -51.96
N ASP A 152 5.92 -22.97 -53.05
CA ASP A 152 6.56 -23.10 -54.37
C ASP A 152 8.01 -22.61 -54.40
N ALA A 153 8.33 -21.58 -53.61
CA ALA A 153 9.68 -21.01 -53.54
C ALA A 153 10.50 -21.53 -52.35
N TYR A 154 9.85 -21.88 -51.23
CA TYR A 154 10.53 -22.10 -49.95
C TYR A 154 10.30 -23.48 -49.34
N ALA A 155 9.48 -24.37 -49.93
CA ALA A 155 9.25 -25.70 -49.36
C ALA A 155 10.56 -26.49 -49.21
N GLU A 156 11.40 -26.52 -50.25
CA GLU A 156 12.66 -27.26 -50.23
C GLU A 156 13.63 -26.75 -49.15
N LEU A 157 13.72 -25.42 -48.99
CA LEU A 157 14.55 -24.77 -47.96
C LEU A 157 14.03 -25.07 -46.55
N LYS A 158 12.71 -25.06 -46.36
CA LYS A 158 12.06 -25.45 -45.09
C LYS A 158 12.36 -26.91 -44.75
N TRP A 159 12.38 -27.81 -45.75
CA TRP A 159 12.76 -29.20 -45.56
C TRP A 159 14.26 -29.36 -45.25
N GLN A 160 15.15 -28.69 -45.97
CA GLN A 160 16.59 -28.77 -45.73
C GLN A 160 16.98 -28.30 -44.32
N GLN A 161 16.34 -27.24 -43.80
CA GLN A 161 16.59 -26.74 -42.46
C GLN A 161 16.04 -27.69 -41.37
N ARG A 162 14.96 -28.42 -41.66
CA ARG A 162 14.36 -29.39 -40.73
C ARG A 162 15.18 -30.69 -40.58
N PHE A 163 16.01 -31.03 -41.57
CA PHE A 163 16.80 -32.26 -41.61
C PHE A 163 18.32 -32.04 -41.56
N ALA A 164 18.79 -30.81 -41.36
CA ALA A 164 20.20 -30.53 -41.14
C ALA A 164 20.64 -31.14 -39.79
N SER A 165 21.23 -32.34 -39.84
CA SER A 165 21.86 -32.99 -38.69
C SER A 165 23.05 -32.17 -38.21
N GLN A 166 23.16 -31.96 -36.90
CA GLN A 166 24.31 -31.34 -36.26
C GLN A 166 25.62 -32.00 -36.71
N GLY A 167 26.35 -31.35 -37.61
CA GLY A 167 27.58 -31.93 -38.15
C GLY A 167 28.06 -31.28 -39.42
N GLU A 168 28.22 -29.95 -39.44
CA GLU A 168 29.23 -29.23 -40.24
C GLU A 168 29.14 -27.73 -39.88
N GLY A 169 30.20 -27.19 -39.29
CA GLY A 169 30.22 -25.80 -38.84
C GLY A 169 30.41 -24.81 -39.98
N LYS A 170 29.60 -23.74 -40.01
CA LYS A 170 30.08 -22.34 -40.09
C LYS A 170 28.97 -21.28 -40.00
N SER A 171 29.31 -20.25 -39.22
CA SER A 171 28.94 -18.82 -39.23
C SER A 171 27.46 -18.43 -39.10
N GLU A 172 27.02 -18.23 -37.86
CA GLU A 172 25.99 -17.23 -37.56
C GLU A 172 26.53 -15.84 -37.90
N SER A 173 25.77 -15.07 -38.68
CA SER A 173 26.06 -13.67 -38.94
C SER A 173 25.63 -12.82 -37.74
N PRO A 174 26.43 -11.86 -37.26
CA PRO A 174 26.00 -10.95 -36.19
C PRO A 174 24.80 -10.11 -36.64
N PRO A 175 23.90 -9.71 -35.72
CA PRO A 175 22.75 -8.88 -36.06
C PRO A 175 23.23 -7.50 -36.57
N ALA A 176 22.79 -7.13 -37.77
CA ALA A 176 23.03 -5.81 -38.35
C ALA A 176 22.13 -4.79 -37.64
N LEU A 177 22.72 -3.95 -36.80
CA LEU A 177 22.08 -2.74 -36.27
C LEU A 177 22.14 -1.64 -37.34
N PRO A 178 21.07 -0.85 -37.54
CA PRO A 178 21.12 0.33 -38.42
C PRO A 178 22.12 1.36 -37.85
N GLU A 179 22.90 1.97 -38.74
CA GLU A 179 23.99 2.89 -38.44
C GLU A 179 23.53 4.08 -37.57
N LEU A 180 23.87 4.02 -36.28
CA LEU A 180 23.86 5.16 -35.38
C LEU A 180 24.96 6.12 -35.81
N ASN A 181 24.55 7.33 -36.17
CA ASN A 181 25.40 8.46 -36.52
C ASN A 181 26.33 8.79 -35.33
N MET A 182 27.56 8.26 -35.35
CA MET A 182 28.57 8.53 -34.34
C MET A 182 29.23 9.88 -34.65
N ALA A 183 28.74 10.93 -34.00
CA ALA A 183 29.51 12.16 -33.88
C ALA A 183 30.77 11.87 -33.04
N GLU A 184 31.94 12.30 -33.52
CA GLU A 184 33.25 12.12 -32.87
C GLU A 184 33.44 12.94 -31.57
N GLU A 185 32.43 13.70 -31.15
CA GLU A 185 32.45 14.47 -29.90
C GLU A 185 31.17 14.23 -29.07
N PRO A 186 31.29 13.94 -27.76
CA PRO A 186 30.13 13.71 -26.91
C PRO A 186 29.30 14.99 -26.73
N PRO A 187 27.95 14.91 -26.74
CA PRO A 187 27.11 16.07 -26.45
C PRO A 187 27.37 16.55 -25.02
N VAL A 188 27.68 17.84 -24.90
CA VAL A 188 27.97 18.52 -23.65
C VAL A 188 26.78 18.38 -22.70
N ARG A 189 27.01 17.76 -21.55
CA ARG A 189 26.04 17.67 -20.45
C ARG A 189 25.70 19.09 -20.00
N PHE A 190 24.46 19.52 -20.14
CA PHE A 190 24.01 20.81 -19.61
C PHE A 190 24.00 20.73 -18.08
N THR A 191 25.06 21.22 -17.45
CA THR A 191 25.13 21.47 -16.01
C THR A 191 24.85 22.95 -15.77
N PRO A 192 23.80 23.33 -15.02
CA PRO A 192 23.66 24.71 -14.57
C PRO A 192 24.75 24.98 -13.53
N SER A 193 25.81 25.68 -13.93
CA SER A 193 26.85 26.16 -13.01
C SER A 193 26.39 27.44 -12.32
N PHE A 194 25.98 27.34 -11.06
CA PHE A 194 25.98 28.49 -10.16
C PHE A 194 27.35 28.56 -9.49
N SER A 195 28.25 29.34 -10.07
CA SER A 195 29.52 29.71 -9.43
C SER A 195 29.26 30.81 -8.41
N ILE A 196 29.26 30.46 -7.12
CA ILE A 196 29.41 31.41 -6.03
C ILE A 196 30.91 31.64 -5.85
N GLU A 197 31.40 32.80 -6.27
CA GLU A 197 32.76 33.24 -5.96
C GLU A 197 32.90 33.50 -4.45
N PRO A 198 33.94 32.97 -3.78
CA PRO A 198 34.21 33.28 -2.38
C PRO A 198 34.89 34.65 -2.28
N SER A 199 34.19 35.65 -1.74
CA SER A 199 34.81 36.93 -1.38
C SER A 199 35.58 36.80 -0.07
N GLU A 200 36.89 36.96 -0.13
CA GLU A 200 37.77 37.18 1.02
C GLU A 200 37.47 38.52 1.70
N ALA A 201 37.03 38.48 2.97
CA ALA A 201 37.25 39.56 3.92
C ALA A 201 37.24 39.01 5.38
N PRO A 202 38.13 39.49 6.26
CA PRO A 202 38.58 38.73 7.43
C PRO A 202 37.72 38.94 8.68
N THR A 203 37.44 37.85 9.40
CA THR A 203 36.94 37.86 10.79
C THR A 203 38.11 37.83 11.78
N PRO A 204 38.13 38.68 12.83
CA PRO A 204 39.22 38.71 13.79
C PRO A 204 39.07 37.63 14.87
N SER A 205 40.21 37.00 15.15
CA SER A 205 40.51 36.02 16.19
C SER A 205 40.26 36.51 17.63
N GLY A 206 39.95 35.60 18.56
CA GLY A 206 40.00 35.96 19.98
C GLY A 206 39.64 34.90 21.04
N ARG A 207 40.48 33.86 21.18
CA ARG A 207 40.93 33.22 22.44
C ARG A 207 39.94 32.58 23.45
N ARG A 208 40.30 31.32 23.77
CA ARG A 208 40.03 30.51 24.98
C ARG A 208 39.98 31.30 26.30
N GLY A 209 39.02 30.93 27.16
CA GLY A 209 39.09 31.15 28.60
C GLY A 209 37.91 30.53 29.36
N ARG A 210 38.15 29.41 30.05
CA ARG A 210 37.31 28.91 31.17
C ARG A 210 37.58 29.81 32.39
N PRO A 211 36.61 30.08 33.28
CA PRO A 211 36.70 29.43 34.59
C PRO A 211 35.34 29.13 35.30
N LYS A 212 35.50 28.48 36.45
CA LYS A 212 34.56 27.93 37.44
C LYS A 212 33.59 28.91 38.12
N ALA A 213 32.48 28.31 38.58
CA ALA A 213 31.74 28.45 39.85
C ALA A 213 31.97 29.69 40.75
N GLY A 214 30.85 30.28 41.18
CA GLY A 214 30.78 31.22 42.32
C GLY A 214 29.34 31.62 42.65
N SER A 215 28.80 31.04 43.73
CA SER A 215 27.60 31.47 44.46
C SER A 215 27.80 32.85 45.09
N VAL A 216 26.81 33.76 45.03
CA VAL A 216 26.41 34.67 46.13
C VAL A 216 24.95 35.15 45.95
N ARG A 217 24.22 35.13 47.07
CA ARG A 217 22.87 35.62 47.36
C ARG A 217 22.64 37.12 47.10
N GLY A 218 21.43 37.49 46.70
CA GLY A 218 20.93 38.88 46.73
C GLY A 218 19.41 38.95 46.73
N ARG A 219 18.83 39.45 47.82
CA ARG A 219 17.43 39.41 48.25
C ARG A 219 16.63 40.61 47.69
N GLY A 220 15.37 40.41 47.27
CA GLY A 220 14.45 41.52 46.97
C GLY A 220 13.00 41.05 46.71
N LYS A 221 12.05 41.57 47.48
CA LYS A 221 10.66 41.09 47.67
C LYS A 221 9.62 41.73 46.73
N GLY A 222 8.50 41.01 46.56
CA GLY A 222 7.13 41.53 46.41
C GLY A 222 6.54 41.33 45.01
N ALA A 223 5.29 40.94 44.78
CA ALA A 223 4.16 40.59 45.63
C ALA A 223 3.15 39.83 44.74
N ALA A 224 2.43 38.85 45.29
CA ALA A 224 1.24 38.28 44.65
C ALA A 224 0.02 39.18 44.90
N PRO A 225 -1.05 39.02 44.10
CA PRO A 225 -2.25 38.40 44.64
C PRO A 225 -2.91 37.39 43.69
N ALA A 226 -3.77 36.57 44.30
CA ALA A 226 -4.33 35.30 43.81
C ALA A 226 -5.79 35.45 43.25
N PRO A 227 -6.64 34.39 43.17
CA PRO A 227 -7.28 33.88 41.96
C PRO A 227 -8.83 33.98 41.98
N PRO A 228 -9.56 33.34 41.05
CA PRO A 228 -10.73 32.51 41.46
C PRO A 228 -11.01 31.30 40.52
N PRO A 229 -12.08 30.49 40.72
CA PRO A 229 -12.27 29.57 41.84
C PRO A 229 -12.65 28.12 41.41
N ALA A 230 -12.62 27.19 42.37
CA ALA A 230 -13.01 25.79 42.24
C ALA A 230 -14.44 25.49 42.76
N ASN A 231 -15.06 24.41 42.29
CA ASN A 231 -16.03 23.55 43.03
C ASN A 231 -16.09 22.15 42.36
N LYS A 232 -15.56 21.07 42.95
CA LYS A 232 -16.17 20.06 43.89
C LYS A 232 -17.18 19.12 43.18
N ARG A 233 -17.13 17.77 43.30
CA ARG A 233 -17.03 16.81 44.44
C ARG A 233 -16.55 15.42 43.91
N ARG A 234 -15.63 14.63 44.50
CA ARG A 234 -15.56 13.84 45.78
C ARG A 234 -16.42 12.56 45.88
N SER A 235 -15.75 11.40 46.00
CA SER A 235 -15.88 10.35 47.05
C SER A 235 -14.72 9.32 46.87
N ALA A 236 -13.69 9.21 47.73
CA ALA A 236 -13.59 8.50 49.04
C ALA A 236 -13.93 6.99 48.93
N ARG A 237 -13.06 6.02 49.25
CA ARG A 237 -12.35 5.71 50.54
C ARG A 237 -11.11 4.80 50.28
N GLN A 238 -9.94 5.04 50.90
CA GLN A 238 -9.45 4.53 52.22
C GLN A 238 -9.38 2.98 52.29
N ALA A 239 -8.36 2.30 52.81
CA ALA A 239 -7.07 2.51 53.51
C ALA A 239 -6.41 1.09 53.57
N GLY A 240 -5.16 0.80 53.92
CA GLY A 240 -4.00 1.51 54.49
C GLY A 240 -2.77 0.59 54.32
N SER A 241 -1.58 1.13 54.08
CA SER A 241 -0.52 1.40 55.07
C SER A 241 0.00 0.16 55.82
N VAL A 242 1.23 -0.27 55.52
CA VAL A 242 2.34 -0.46 56.50
C VAL A 242 3.66 -0.25 55.74
N ALA A 243 4.50 0.67 56.26
CA ALA A 243 5.91 0.86 55.94
C ALA A 243 6.74 -0.23 56.68
N GLU A 244 8.02 -0.51 56.44
CA GLU A 244 9.18 0.39 56.50
C GLU A 244 10.44 -0.50 56.30
N GLU A 245 11.47 0.10 55.70
CA GLU A 245 12.92 0.06 55.99
C GLU A 245 13.71 -1.27 56.10
N GLU A 246 14.70 -1.48 55.21
CA GLU A 246 16.16 -1.21 55.35
C GLU A 246 16.91 -2.24 56.22
N ASP A 247 17.90 -2.94 55.65
CA ASP A 247 19.31 -2.86 56.09
C ASP A 247 20.27 -3.58 55.11
N GLN A 248 21.52 -3.12 55.16
CA GLN A 248 22.70 -3.35 54.33
C GLN A 248 23.52 -4.59 54.71
N GLY A 249 24.55 -4.85 53.88
CA GLY A 249 25.74 -5.65 54.18
C GLY A 249 25.76 -7.00 53.46
N GLU A 250 26.86 -7.52 52.94
CA GLU A 250 28.21 -7.05 52.63
C GLU A 250 28.86 -8.22 51.84
N GLU A 251 29.97 -7.97 51.15
CA GLU A 251 30.65 -8.89 50.22
C GLU A 251 31.33 -10.10 50.90
N ALA A 252 31.50 -11.21 50.15
CA ALA A 252 32.77 -11.93 50.05
C ALA A 252 32.73 -13.05 48.98
N GLU A 253 33.83 -13.11 48.23
CA GLU A 253 34.21 -14.04 47.16
C GLU A 253 34.42 -15.48 47.66
N ASP A 254 34.26 -16.46 46.76
CA ASP A 254 35.26 -17.53 46.61
C ASP A 254 35.10 -18.25 45.25
N ASP A 255 36.24 -18.69 44.75
CA ASP A 255 36.59 -19.10 43.39
C ASP A 255 36.57 -20.64 43.21
N GLU A 256 36.78 -21.05 41.95
CA GLU A 256 37.26 -22.36 41.44
C GLU A 256 36.27 -23.39 40.84
N SER A 257 36.45 -23.51 39.51
CA SER A 257 36.60 -24.71 38.67
C SER A 257 35.36 -25.56 38.30
N GLU A 258 35.10 -25.72 37.00
CA GLU A 258 35.64 -26.82 36.18
C GLU A 258 35.27 -26.62 34.69
N ASP A 259 36.22 -26.95 33.81
CA ASP A 259 36.09 -26.99 32.36
C ASP A 259 35.20 -28.16 31.91
N GLU A 260 34.18 -27.89 31.10
CA GLU A 260 33.56 -28.92 30.23
C GLU A 260 33.50 -28.41 28.79
N GLU A 261 34.20 -29.13 27.90
CA GLU A 261 34.16 -28.97 26.45
C GLU A 261 32.77 -29.39 25.91
N GLU A 262 31.97 -28.44 25.43
CA GLU A 262 30.73 -28.74 24.72
C GLU A 262 31.00 -29.16 23.26
N VAL A 263 30.51 -30.35 22.93
CA VAL A 263 30.42 -30.84 21.55
C VAL A 263 29.16 -30.23 20.91
N GLU A 264 29.33 -29.22 20.06
CA GLU A 264 28.22 -28.60 19.31
C GLU A 264 27.55 -29.60 18.35
N SER A 265 26.23 -29.75 18.47
CA SER A 265 25.39 -30.48 17.51
C SER A 265 25.02 -29.60 16.31
N GLU A 266 24.63 -30.22 15.19
CA GLU A 266 24.23 -29.54 13.94
C GLU A 266 23.03 -28.58 14.11
N GLU A 267 22.17 -28.78 15.12
CA GLU A 267 21.07 -27.87 15.46
C GLU A 267 21.58 -26.49 15.94
N THR A 268 22.67 -26.45 16.72
CA THR A 268 23.25 -25.20 17.24
C THR A 268 23.94 -24.38 16.15
N LYS A 269 24.46 -25.05 15.10
CA LYS A 269 25.10 -24.38 13.95
C LYS A 269 24.10 -23.62 13.08
N MET A 270 22.87 -24.11 12.92
CA MET A 270 21.81 -23.37 12.21
C MET A 270 21.45 -22.08 12.97
N VAL A 271 21.31 -22.15 14.30
CA VAL A 271 20.94 -21.01 15.15
C VAL A 271 22.09 -19.97 15.22
N ASN A 272 23.35 -20.41 15.24
CA ASN A 272 24.50 -19.50 15.22
C ASN A 272 24.77 -18.88 13.84
N SER A 273 24.44 -19.57 12.74
CA SER A 273 24.46 -18.97 11.39
C SER A 273 23.39 -17.89 11.23
N LEU A 274 22.24 -18.05 11.90
CA LEU A 274 21.15 -17.07 12.01
C LEU A 274 21.62 -15.75 12.67
N LEU A 275 22.44 -15.86 13.72
CA LEU A 275 22.96 -14.72 14.51
C LEU A 275 23.93 -13.83 13.71
N LEU A 276 24.80 -14.43 12.88
CA LEU A 276 25.79 -13.66 12.11
C LEU A 276 25.16 -12.92 10.90
N ALA A 277 24.09 -13.45 10.32
CA ALA A 277 23.38 -12.80 9.21
C ALA A 277 22.45 -11.66 9.70
N GLY A 278 21.83 -11.81 10.87
CA GLY A 278 20.94 -10.80 11.44
C GLY A 278 21.65 -9.60 12.09
N ALA A 279 22.81 -9.81 12.71
CA ALA A 279 23.52 -8.75 13.44
C ALA A 279 24.30 -7.77 12.54
N ALA A 280 24.65 -8.16 11.32
CA ALA A 280 25.49 -7.34 10.43
C ALA A 280 24.72 -6.25 9.63
N ALA A 281 23.39 -6.24 9.67
CA ALA A 281 22.57 -5.31 8.88
C ALA A 281 22.25 -3.97 9.57
N PHE A 282 22.62 -3.77 10.84
CA PHE A 282 22.11 -2.64 11.64
C PHE A 282 23.09 -1.51 11.99
N ALA A 283 24.22 -1.40 11.27
CA ALA A 283 25.21 -0.35 11.55
C ALA A 283 25.70 0.38 10.29
N ALA A 284 24.81 1.07 9.58
CA ALA A 284 25.18 2.21 8.74
C ALA A 284 23.97 3.10 8.50
N ALA A 285 23.95 4.28 9.14
CA ALA A 285 23.11 5.39 8.70
C ALA A 285 23.67 5.90 7.36
N ALA A 286 23.24 5.27 6.27
CA ALA A 286 23.34 5.84 4.94
C ALA A 286 22.25 6.93 4.78
N PRO A 287 22.47 7.97 3.97
CA PRO A 287 21.41 8.89 3.59
C PRO A 287 20.25 8.06 3.01
N VAL A 288 19.05 8.31 3.52
CA VAL A 288 17.83 7.65 3.08
C VAL A 288 17.57 8.10 1.65
N ASP A 289 17.99 7.30 0.67
CA ASP A 289 17.32 7.26 -0.62
C ASP A 289 15.84 7.04 -0.32
N ILE A 290 14.97 7.87 -0.92
CA ILE A 290 13.51 7.66 -0.93
C ILE A 290 13.31 6.15 -1.08
N PRO A 291 12.62 5.44 -0.18
CA PRO A 291 12.50 4.00 -0.32
C PRO A 291 11.79 3.75 -1.65
N GLU A 292 12.58 3.44 -2.70
CA GLU A 292 12.18 2.45 -3.67
C GLU A 292 11.79 1.27 -2.80
N ILE A 293 10.48 1.04 -2.63
CA ILE A 293 9.98 -0.17 -2.00
C ILE A 293 10.58 -1.30 -2.83
N PRO A 294 11.63 -2.00 -2.37
CA PRO A 294 12.41 -2.84 -3.27
C PRO A 294 11.50 -3.97 -3.76
N GLY A 295 11.29 -4.03 -5.08
CA GLY A 295 10.53 -5.10 -5.72
C GLY A 295 9.04 -4.85 -5.99
N ILE A 296 8.52 -3.63 -5.80
CA ILE A 296 7.20 -3.27 -6.36
C ILE A 296 7.39 -2.33 -7.55
N THR A 297 7.59 -2.88 -8.74
CA THR A 297 7.24 -2.14 -9.96
C THR A 297 5.72 -2.02 -10.00
N TYR A 298 5.23 -0.92 -9.49
CA TYR A 298 3.89 -0.43 -9.76
C TYR A 298 3.78 -0.24 -11.28
N GLY A 299 3.15 -1.21 -11.97
CA GLY A 299 2.92 -1.11 -13.42
C GLY A 299 2.21 0.19 -13.80
N ASP A 300 2.32 0.56 -15.07
CA ASP A 300 1.67 1.75 -15.65
C ASP A 300 0.23 1.89 -15.13
N TYR A 301 -0.16 3.12 -14.79
CA TYR A 301 -1.50 3.47 -14.32
C TYR A 301 -2.53 3.20 -15.42
N GLN A 302 -2.92 1.93 -15.57
CA GLN A 302 -4.18 1.57 -16.16
C GLN A 302 -5.17 1.52 -15.01
N HIS A 303 -6.12 2.44 -15.02
CA HIS A 303 -7.30 2.39 -14.16
C HIS A 303 -8.07 1.10 -14.55
N ALA A 304 -7.63 -0.05 -14.05
CA ALA A 304 -8.44 -1.24 -14.06
C ALA A 304 -9.58 -0.92 -13.10
N ASP A 305 -10.77 -0.65 -13.65
CA ASP A 305 -11.99 -0.62 -12.85
C ASP A 305 -12.00 -1.96 -12.09
N PRO A 306 -11.82 -1.95 -10.75
CA PRO A 306 -11.91 -3.19 -10.01
C PRO A 306 -13.39 -3.55 -10.13
N SER A 307 -13.68 -4.47 -11.05
CA SER A 307 -15.04 -4.71 -11.51
C SER A 307 -16.05 -5.02 -10.40
N GLY A 308 -15.58 -5.24 -9.16
CA GLY A 308 -16.36 -5.80 -8.06
C GLY A 308 -17.10 -7.05 -8.53
N GLY A 309 -16.57 -7.67 -9.59
CA GLY A 309 -17.33 -8.50 -10.50
C GLY A 309 -17.64 -9.77 -9.77
N TRP A 310 -18.87 -9.88 -9.30
CA TRP A 310 -19.38 -11.08 -8.66
C TRP A 310 -19.00 -12.28 -9.52
N ILE A 311 -18.06 -13.07 -9.02
CA ILE A 311 -17.59 -14.25 -9.71
C ILE A 311 -18.76 -15.23 -9.72
N PRO A 312 -19.28 -15.61 -10.90
CA PRO A 312 -20.34 -16.60 -10.96
C PRO A 312 -19.84 -17.87 -10.27
N PRO A 313 -20.59 -18.40 -9.29
CA PRO A 313 -20.13 -19.52 -8.51
C PRO A 313 -19.88 -20.71 -9.44
N THR A 314 -18.65 -21.20 -9.46
CA THR A 314 -18.35 -22.41 -10.22
C THR A 314 -18.76 -23.62 -9.40
N THR A 315 -19.38 -24.62 -10.03
CA THR A 315 -19.81 -25.85 -9.35
C THR A 315 -18.66 -26.77 -8.94
N ALA A 316 -17.40 -26.34 -9.11
CA ALA A 316 -16.22 -27.17 -8.94
C ALA A 316 -15.31 -26.62 -7.84
N TYR A 317 -15.41 -27.22 -6.66
CA TYR A 317 -14.30 -27.24 -5.71
C TYR A 317 -13.08 -27.87 -6.40
N SER A 318 -12.08 -27.05 -6.69
CA SER A 318 -10.80 -27.47 -7.24
C SER A 318 -9.97 -28.17 -6.18
N LYS A 319 -9.40 -29.32 -6.51
CA LYS A 319 -8.56 -30.17 -5.65
C LYS A 319 -7.23 -29.48 -5.30
N GLY A 320 -7.26 -28.51 -4.39
CA GLY A 320 -6.06 -27.91 -3.82
C GLY A 320 -5.16 -28.93 -3.13
N GLU A 321 -3.89 -28.57 -2.94
CA GLU A 321 -2.93 -29.36 -2.18
C GLU A 321 -3.36 -29.47 -0.71
N TYR A 322 -4.04 -28.44 -0.21
CA TYR A 322 -4.57 -28.38 1.14
C TYR A 322 -6.11 -28.38 1.14
N LYS A 323 -6.70 -28.91 2.23
CA LYS A 323 -8.15 -28.85 2.46
C LYS A 323 -8.56 -27.58 3.20
N GLN A 324 -7.63 -27.03 3.98
CA GLN A 324 -7.82 -25.88 4.85
C GLN A 324 -6.61 -24.95 4.76
N VAL A 325 -6.85 -23.65 4.84
CA VAL A 325 -5.81 -22.64 5.05
C VAL A 325 -6.20 -21.73 6.21
N VAL A 326 -5.26 -21.50 7.12
CA VAL A 326 -5.45 -20.69 8.32
C VAL A 326 -4.41 -19.59 8.37
N MET A 327 -4.84 -18.33 8.48
CA MET A 327 -3.93 -17.19 8.72
C MET A 327 -4.04 -16.73 10.18
N LEU A 328 -2.95 -16.82 10.94
CA LEU A 328 -2.84 -16.29 12.29
C LEU A 328 -1.93 -15.05 12.30
N SER A 329 -2.50 -13.92 12.71
CA SER A 329 -1.78 -12.65 12.83
C SER A 329 -1.54 -12.31 14.30
N PHE A 330 -0.29 -12.24 14.71
CA PHE A 330 0.15 -11.75 16.01
C PHE A 330 0.47 -10.27 15.90
N ASP A 331 -0.54 -9.42 16.11
CA ASP A 331 -0.47 -7.98 15.85
C ASP A 331 0.70 -7.31 16.60
N GLY A 332 1.39 -6.41 15.90
CA GLY A 332 2.58 -5.70 16.36
C GLY A 332 3.87 -6.52 16.45
N MET A 333 3.83 -7.85 16.25
CA MET A 333 5.03 -8.67 16.38
C MET A 333 6.04 -8.39 15.27
N HIS A 334 7.29 -8.11 15.66
CA HIS A 334 8.39 -7.91 14.73
C HIS A 334 9.05 -9.22 14.31
N GLN A 335 9.70 -9.22 13.15
CA GLN A 335 10.55 -10.35 12.74
C GLN A 335 11.60 -10.69 13.81
N PHE A 336 12.26 -9.68 14.39
CA PHE A 336 13.28 -9.92 15.40
C PHE A 336 12.70 -10.45 16.73
N ASP A 337 11.45 -10.15 17.07
CA ASP A 337 10.80 -10.71 18.27
C ASP A 337 10.76 -12.24 18.18
N LEU A 338 10.34 -12.74 17.02
CA LEU A 338 10.29 -14.17 16.74
C LEU A 338 11.68 -14.81 16.83
N MET A 339 12.69 -14.19 16.20
CA MET A 339 14.05 -14.73 16.18
C MET A 339 14.67 -14.77 17.57
N ASN A 340 14.52 -13.69 18.33
CA ASN A 340 15.00 -13.60 19.71
C ASN A 340 14.28 -14.61 20.61
N TYR A 341 12.95 -14.74 20.45
CA TYR A 341 12.15 -15.68 21.22
C TYR A 341 12.55 -17.13 20.96
N VAL A 342 12.68 -17.54 19.69
CA VAL A 342 13.07 -18.91 19.31
C VAL A 342 14.48 -19.23 19.79
N THR A 343 15.40 -18.27 19.75
CA THR A 343 16.75 -18.42 20.29
C THR A 343 16.74 -18.65 21.81
N LYS A 344 15.90 -17.88 22.53
CA LYS A 344 15.78 -18.00 24.00
C LYS A 344 15.00 -19.24 24.43
N TYR A 345 14.03 -19.68 23.63
CA TYR A 345 13.14 -20.81 23.90
C TYR A 345 13.18 -21.82 22.74
N PRO A 346 14.28 -22.59 22.58
CA PRO A 346 14.44 -23.52 21.46
C PRO A 346 13.43 -24.68 21.47
N ASN A 347 12.78 -24.93 22.61
CA ASN A 347 11.72 -25.95 22.76
C ASN A 347 10.30 -25.38 22.64
N SER A 348 10.15 -24.11 22.24
CA SER A 348 8.86 -23.46 22.06
C SER A 348 8.07 -24.02 20.87
N THR A 349 6.78 -23.67 20.81
CA THR A 349 5.95 -24.02 19.65
C THR A 349 6.46 -23.34 18.39
N TRP A 350 6.78 -22.04 18.44
CA TRP A 350 7.36 -21.33 17.29
C TRP A 350 8.65 -21.98 16.80
N ALA A 351 9.56 -22.34 17.72
CA ALA A 351 10.77 -23.06 17.36
C ALA A 351 10.44 -24.39 16.67
N SER A 352 9.47 -25.15 17.22
CA SER A 352 9.07 -26.44 16.64
C SER A 352 8.42 -26.31 15.25
N ILE A 353 7.66 -25.25 14.94
CA ILE A 353 7.09 -25.08 13.60
C ILE A 353 8.17 -24.67 12.59
N ILE A 354 9.10 -23.78 12.96
CA ILE A 354 10.18 -23.30 12.08
C ILE A 354 11.16 -24.43 11.79
N LEU A 355 11.66 -25.11 12.82
CA LEU A 355 12.78 -26.05 12.67
C LEU A 355 12.40 -27.38 12.01
N LYS A 356 11.12 -27.78 12.06
CA LYS A 356 10.71 -29.12 11.58
C LYS A 356 10.12 -29.11 10.19
N ASN A 357 9.13 -28.25 9.94
CA ASN A 357 8.33 -28.27 8.70
C ASN A 357 7.79 -26.87 8.35
N GLY A 358 8.57 -25.83 8.66
CA GLY A 358 8.20 -24.45 8.43
C GLY A 358 9.07 -23.82 7.36
N ILE A 359 8.46 -23.02 6.50
CA ILE A 359 9.16 -22.10 5.62
C ILE A 359 9.16 -20.74 6.29
N MET A 360 10.33 -20.29 6.74
CA MET A 360 10.53 -18.98 7.35
C MET A 360 10.91 -17.96 6.27
N TYR A 361 10.17 -16.86 6.19
CA TYR A 361 10.49 -15.76 5.28
C TYR A 361 11.18 -14.63 6.04
N GLU A 362 12.50 -14.57 5.96
CA GLU A 362 13.35 -13.67 6.78
C GLU A 362 13.29 -12.20 6.34
N ASN A 363 12.79 -11.94 5.13
CA ASN A 363 12.64 -10.61 4.55
C ASN A 363 11.18 -10.33 4.15
N ALA A 364 10.25 -10.65 5.06
CA ALA A 364 8.84 -10.35 4.89
C ALA A 364 8.53 -8.89 5.27
N ARG A 365 7.71 -8.24 4.44
CA ARG A 365 7.29 -6.84 4.63
C ARG A 365 5.78 -6.67 4.70
N ALA A 366 5.34 -5.89 5.69
CA ALA A 366 3.96 -5.42 5.85
C ALA A 366 3.53 -4.46 4.71
N SER A 367 2.28 -4.00 4.78
CA SER A 367 1.80 -2.92 3.92
C SER A 367 2.51 -1.60 4.23
N SER A 368 2.55 -0.69 3.26
CA SER A 368 2.99 0.70 3.45
C SER A 368 1.89 1.63 2.93
N PRO A 369 1.17 2.37 3.80
CA PRO A 369 1.31 2.39 5.27
C PRO A 369 0.99 1.06 5.95
N SER A 370 1.54 0.89 7.16
CA SER A 370 1.46 -0.31 7.99
C SER A 370 0.29 -0.32 8.97
N ASP A 371 -0.65 0.62 8.83
CA ASP A 371 -1.80 0.70 9.72
C ASP A 371 -2.71 -0.56 9.63
N SER A 372 -3.53 -0.77 10.64
CA SER A 372 -4.43 -1.91 10.81
C SER A 372 -5.22 -2.30 9.57
N PHE A 373 -5.91 -1.36 8.93
CA PHE A 373 -6.76 -1.65 7.77
C PHE A 373 -5.97 -1.94 6.48
N PRO A 374 -4.98 -1.12 6.06
CA PRO A 374 -4.17 -1.44 4.89
C PRO A 374 -3.37 -2.74 5.06
N ALA A 375 -2.83 -3.00 6.25
CA ALA A 375 -2.10 -4.23 6.55
C ALA A 375 -2.99 -5.49 6.51
N THR A 376 -4.21 -5.41 7.06
CA THR A 376 -5.21 -6.49 6.95
C THR A 376 -5.63 -6.70 5.49
N THR A 377 -5.86 -5.62 4.75
CA THR A 377 -6.20 -5.68 3.33
C THR A 377 -5.09 -6.32 2.49
N ALA A 378 -3.82 -6.06 2.81
CA ALA A 378 -2.70 -6.73 2.15
C ALA A 378 -2.79 -8.26 2.32
N LEU A 379 -3.02 -8.75 3.54
CA LEU A 379 -3.11 -10.19 3.82
C LEU A 379 -4.27 -10.89 3.10
N PHE A 380 -5.43 -10.24 3.00
CA PHE A 380 -6.68 -10.89 2.57
C PHE A 380 -7.22 -10.46 1.20
N ALA A 381 -6.71 -9.39 0.60
CA ALA A 381 -7.02 -9.02 -0.78
C ALA A 381 -5.79 -9.11 -1.71
N GLY A 382 -4.58 -9.14 -1.14
CA GLY A 382 -3.34 -9.15 -1.92
C GLY A 382 -3.12 -7.87 -2.71
N ALA A 383 -3.77 -6.78 -2.30
CA ALA A 383 -3.78 -5.49 -3.00
C ALA A 383 -3.12 -4.41 -2.15
N SER A 384 -2.48 -3.45 -2.81
CA SER A 384 -1.95 -2.25 -2.17
C SER A 384 -3.03 -1.19 -1.96
N PRO A 385 -2.80 -0.21 -1.06
CA PRO A 385 -3.71 0.90 -0.79
C PRO A 385 -4.22 1.64 -2.02
N ARG A 386 -3.37 1.82 -3.04
CA ARG A 386 -3.74 2.51 -4.29
C ARG A 386 -4.85 1.78 -5.07
N VAL A 387 -4.96 0.45 -4.94
CA VAL A 387 -5.95 -0.37 -5.66
C VAL A 387 -7.13 -0.67 -4.75
N SER A 388 -6.88 -1.03 -3.49
CA SER A 388 -7.94 -1.31 -2.52
C SER A 388 -8.73 -0.05 -2.12
N GLY A 389 -8.09 1.12 -2.22
CA GLY A 389 -8.61 2.39 -1.72
C GLY A 389 -8.54 2.51 -0.19
N ILE A 390 -7.80 1.63 0.48
CA ILE A 390 -7.65 1.57 1.94
C ILE A 390 -6.26 2.10 2.32
N TRP A 391 -6.18 3.36 2.76
CA TRP A 391 -4.94 4.03 3.14
C TRP A 391 -4.67 4.00 4.65
N TRP A 392 -5.69 3.84 5.46
CA TRP A 392 -5.66 3.79 6.92
C TRP A 392 -7.01 3.19 7.37
N ASP A 393 -7.21 2.97 8.67
CA ASP A 393 -8.54 2.72 9.23
C ASP A 393 -9.40 4.00 9.30
N ASP A 394 -8.81 5.16 9.57
CA ASP A 394 -9.45 6.47 9.40
C ASP A 394 -8.97 7.21 8.15
N VAL A 395 -9.86 7.31 7.15
CA VAL A 395 -9.53 7.82 5.81
C VAL A 395 -10.53 8.86 5.33
N TYR A 396 -10.16 9.59 4.28
CA TYR A 396 -11.05 10.56 3.64
C TYR A 396 -11.42 10.14 2.22
N ASP A 397 -12.69 10.32 1.85
CA ASP A 397 -13.15 10.13 0.48
C ASP A 397 -13.85 11.38 -0.05
N ARG A 398 -13.22 12.03 -1.04
CA ARG A 398 -13.76 13.23 -1.72
C ARG A 398 -15.05 12.96 -2.50
N ALA A 399 -15.37 11.71 -2.80
CA ALA A 399 -16.55 11.32 -3.57
C ALA A 399 -17.76 10.95 -2.69
N LEU A 400 -17.56 10.72 -1.40
CA LEU A 400 -18.63 10.37 -0.48
C LEU A 400 -19.22 11.61 0.20
N TYR A 401 -20.44 11.46 0.71
CA TYR A 401 -21.14 12.48 1.46
C TYR A 401 -21.09 12.20 2.95
N PRO A 402 -21.03 13.22 3.81
CA PRO A 402 -21.06 13.04 5.25
C PRO A 402 -22.29 12.27 5.74
N ALA A 403 -22.13 11.56 6.85
CA ALA A 403 -23.23 10.89 7.53
C ALA A 403 -24.38 11.87 7.85
N GLY A 404 -25.62 11.42 7.67
CA GLY A 404 -26.82 12.25 7.91
C GLY A 404 -27.07 13.39 6.90
N SER A 405 -26.20 13.58 5.90
CA SER A 405 -26.35 14.63 4.87
C SER A 405 -27.47 14.34 3.85
N ASN A 406 -28.01 13.12 3.83
CA ASN A 406 -28.93 12.62 2.79
C ASN A 406 -28.39 12.81 1.36
N CYS A 407 -27.06 12.71 1.18
CA CYS A 407 -26.38 12.98 -0.08
C CYS A 407 -26.67 14.38 -0.65
N THR A 408 -26.80 15.37 0.23
CA THR A 408 -26.98 16.77 -0.13
C THR A 408 -25.83 17.62 0.39
N GLY A 409 -25.53 18.72 -0.30
CA GLY A 409 -24.40 19.59 0.05
C GLY A 409 -23.09 19.15 -0.62
N PRO A 410 -21.94 19.65 -0.14
CA PRO A 410 -20.63 19.29 -0.69
C PRO A 410 -20.28 17.83 -0.38
N GLN A 411 -19.60 17.19 -1.34
CA GLN A 411 -18.94 15.90 -1.14
C GLN A 411 -17.60 16.09 -0.43
N GLY A 412 -17.07 14.99 0.11
CA GLY A 412 -15.90 14.96 0.96
C GLY A 412 -16.27 14.66 2.40
N THR A 413 -15.88 13.49 2.89
CA THR A 413 -16.11 13.09 4.28
C THR A 413 -15.00 12.19 4.79
N GLU A 414 -14.72 12.33 6.08
CA GLU A 414 -14.05 11.31 6.89
C GLU A 414 -14.87 10.02 6.86
N CYS A 415 -14.14 8.91 6.84
CA CYS A 415 -14.60 7.54 6.83
C CYS A 415 -13.77 6.79 7.87
N ALA A 416 -14.06 7.03 9.15
CA ALA A 416 -13.43 6.34 10.27
C ALA A 416 -13.93 4.89 10.31
N TRP A 417 -13.05 3.90 10.24
CA TRP A 417 -13.38 2.47 10.29
C TRP A 417 -12.93 1.81 11.60
N ASP A 418 -13.22 2.45 12.72
CA ASP A 418 -12.85 2.06 14.08
C ASP A 418 -14.09 1.72 14.94
N GLU A 419 -13.92 1.64 16.27
CA GLU A 419 -15.00 1.36 17.21
C GLU A 419 -16.07 2.46 17.27
N SER A 420 -15.83 3.65 16.70
CA SER A 420 -16.81 4.75 16.72
C SER A 420 -18.07 4.45 15.89
N ASN A 421 -17.97 3.47 14.99
CA ASN A 421 -19.10 2.95 14.22
C ASN A 421 -19.88 1.85 14.91
N ASP A 422 -19.46 1.37 16.08
CA ASP A 422 -20.25 0.40 16.83
C ASP A 422 -21.54 1.02 17.35
N LEU A 423 -22.62 0.23 17.44
CA LEU A 423 -23.81 0.66 18.18
C LEU A 423 -23.51 0.92 19.65
N ASN A 424 -22.57 0.16 20.24
CA ASN A 424 -22.06 0.40 21.58
C ASN A 424 -20.70 -0.28 21.78
N SER A 425 -19.62 0.48 21.61
CA SER A 425 -18.24 -0.02 21.78
C SER A 425 -17.87 -0.35 23.23
N THR A 426 -18.67 0.06 24.22
CA THR A 426 -18.38 -0.20 25.64
C THR A 426 -18.72 -1.62 26.09
N ILE A 427 -19.30 -2.44 25.21
CA ILE A 427 -19.65 -3.84 25.50
C ILE A 427 -18.98 -4.77 24.49
N ILE A 428 -18.64 -5.98 24.93
CA ILE A 428 -17.85 -6.94 24.15
C ILE A 428 -18.45 -7.34 22.79
N THR A 429 -19.73 -7.05 22.53
CA THR A 429 -20.37 -7.34 21.25
C THR A 429 -20.41 -6.13 20.31
N GLY A 430 -19.85 -4.98 20.69
CA GLY A 430 -19.96 -3.73 19.91
C GLY A 430 -21.41 -3.22 19.77
N GLY A 431 -22.32 -3.63 20.67
CA GLY A 431 -23.76 -3.40 20.49
C GLY A 431 -24.45 -4.35 19.49
N GLY A 432 -23.71 -5.25 18.84
CA GLY A 432 -24.21 -6.31 17.97
C GLY A 432 -24.47 -5.90 16.52
N ALA A 433 -24.22 -4.65 16.15
CA ALA A 433 -24.26 -4.16 14.77
C ALA A 433 -23.56 -2.80 14.66
N LEU A 434 -23.24 -2.41 13.42
CA LEU A 434 -22.77 -1.06 13.11
C LEU A 434 -23.89 -0.03 13.29
N ASN A 435 -23.55 1.16 13.76
CA ASN A 435 -24.39 2.33 13.78
C ASN A 435 -24.46 2.96 12.38
N VAL A 436 -25.44 2.53 11.60
CA VAL A 436 -25.65 2.99 10.21
C VAL A 436 -25.76 4.52 10.09
N SER A 437 -26.16 5.23 11.15
CA SER A 437 -26.25 6.69 11.13
C SER A 437 -24.90 7.42 11.16
N HIS A 438 -23.82 6.72 11.50
CA HIS A 438 -22.45 7.24 11.49
C HIS A 438 -21.75 6.97 10.15
N LEU A 439 -22.30 6.09 9.32
CA LEU A 439 -21.66 5.69 8.06
C LEU A 439 -21.72 6.81 7.01
N PRO A 440 -20.65 6.96 6.19
CA PRO A 440 -20.66 7.88 5.05
C PRO A 440 -21.73 7.44 4.03
N LEU A 441 -22.17 8.38 3.21
CA LEU A 441 -23.25 8.17 2.25
C LEU A 441 -22.75 8.28 0.81
N GLN A 442 -23.34 7.51 -0.10
CA GLN A 442 -23.08 7.60 -1.54
C GLN A 442 -24.39 7.80 -2.30
N LEU A 443 -24.34 8.69 -3.29
CA LEU A 443 -25.39 8.81 -4.30
C LEU A 443 -25.13 7.77 -5.41
N THR A 444 -25.98 6.75 -5.48
CA THR A 444 -25.90 5.73 -6.53
C THR A 444 -26.20 6.32 -7.91
N ALA A 445 -25.81 5.62 -8.98
CA ALA A 445 -26.11 6.02 -10.36
C ALA A 445 -27.62 6.19 -10.63
N TRP A 446 -28.48 5.57 -9.83
CA TRP A 446 -29.95 5.68 -9.91
C TRP A 446 -30.52 6.85 -9.10
N GLY A 447 -29.68 7.71 -8.52
CA GLY A 447 -30.08 8.84 -7.69
C GLY A 447 -30.56 8.46 -6.29
N SER A 448 -30.35 7.22 -5.86
CA SER A 448 -30.64 6.79 -4.48
C SER A 448 -29.45 7.07 -3.58
N CYS A 449 -29.70 7.71 -2.42
CA CYS A 449 -28.69 7.91 -1.38
C CYS A 449 -28.66 6.72 -0.43
N GLN A 450 -27.50 6.10 -0.25
CA GLN A 450 -27.34 4.90 0.58
C GLN A 450 -26.09 5.02 1.48
N PRO A 451 -26.10 4.41 2.68
CA PRO A 451 -24.89 4.28 3.48
C PRO A 451 -23.86 3.38 2.78
N VAL A 452 -22.59 3.72 2.95
CA VAL A 452 -21.45 2.92 2.52
C VAL A 452 -20.96 2.12 3.73
N TYR A 453 -21.12 0.81 3.67
CA TYR A 453 -20.56 -0.09 4.69
C TYR A 453 -19.07 -0.32 4.46
N PRO A 454 -18.32 -0.77 5.49
CA PRO A 454 -16.90 -1.11 5.33
C PRO A 454 -16.63 -2.02 4.13
N HIS A 455 -17.42 -3.08 3.94
CA HIS A 455 -17.29 -3.98 2.79
C HIS A 455 -17.60 -3.32 1.43
N ASN A 456 -18.39 -2.24 1.39
CA ASN A 456 -18.57 -1.43 0.17
C ASN A 456 -17.44 -0.43 -0.06
N PHE A 457 -16.70 -0.10 1.01
CA PHE A 457 -15.62 0.85 0.92
C PHE A 457 -14.41 0.22 0.22
N ILE A 458 -13.94 -0.96 0.61
CA ILE A 458 -12.87 -1.66 -0.13
C ILE A 458 -13.27 -1.87 -1.60
N ARG A 459 -12.36 -1.57 -2.53
CA ARG A 459 -12.66 -1.61 -3.98
C ARG A 459 -12.36 -2.95 -4.64
N VAL A 460 -11.59 -3.80 -3.97
CA VAL A 460 -11.16 -5.12 -4.47
C VAL A 460 -11.84 -6.24 -3.70
N ASN A 461 -12.00 -7.38 -4.35
CA ASN A 461 -12.49 -8.56 -3.64
C ASN A 461 -11.46 -9.13 -2.65
N THR A 462 -11.95 -9.98 -1.74
CA THR A 462 -11.10 -10.70 -0.77
C THR A 462 -10.96 -12.19 -1.10
N VAL A 463 -9.96 -12.84 -0.52
CA VAL A 463 -9.80 -14.30 -0.58
C VAL A 463 -11.05 -15.03 -0.10
N PHE A 464 -11.81 -14.42 0.81
CA PHE A 464 -13.03 -14.98 1.36
C PHE A 464 -14.16 -14.96 0.33
N GLU A 465 -14.32 -13.89 -0.45
CA GLU A 465 -15.26 -13.86 -1.58
C GLU A 465 -14.90 -14.88 -2.65
N VAL A 466 -13.61 -15.02 -2.98
CA VAL A 466 -13.14 -16.06 -3.90
C VAL A 466 -13.51 -17.45 -3.37
N ALA A 467 -13.27 -17.73 -2.09
CA ALA A 467 -13.63 -19.00 -1.47
C ALA A 467 -15.16 -19.24 -1.45
N ARG A 468 -15.97 -18.25 -1.05
CA ARG A 468 -17.43 -18.35 -1.03
C ARG A 468 -18.03 -18.53 -2.41
N GLY A 469 -17.51 -17.81 -3.41
CA GLY A 469 -17.86 -17.99 -4.81
C GLY A 469 -17.62 -19.42 -5.30
N ASN A 470 -16.66 -20.14 -4.72
CA ASN A 470 -16.40 -21.55 -5.04
C ASN A 470 -16.98 -22.52 -4.00
N GLY A 471 -18.03 -22.11 -3.28
CA GLY A 471 -18.83 -22.97 -2.41
C GLY A 471 -18.18 -23.34 -1.08
N LEU A 472 -17.10 -22.66 -0.68
CA LEU A 472 -16.43 -22.92 0.59
C LEU A 472 -17.08 -22.19 1.76
N VAL A 473 -16.78 -22.68 2.96
CA VAL A 473 -17.12 -22.05 4.23
C VAL A 473 -15.91 -21.23 4.68
N THR A 474 -16.16 -19.99 5.08
CA THR A 474 -15.13 -19.01 5.44
C THR A 474 -15.41 -18.40 6.81
N ALA A 475 -14.36 -18.11 7.58
CA ALA A 475 -14.54 -17.46 8.87
C ALA A 475 -13.38 -16.56 9.24
N TYR A 476 -13.61 -15.49 9.99
CA TYR A 476 -12.53 -14.62 10.47
C TYR A 476 -12.85 -13.98 11.81
N ALA A 477 -11.82 -13.82 12.65
CA ALA A 477 -11.92 -13.15 13.94
C ALA A 477 -10.94 -11.98 14.06
N ASP A 478 -11.44 -10.80 14.40
CA ASP A 478 -10.63 -9.58 14.59
C ASP A 478 -11.30 -8.61 15.59
N LYS A 479 -10.69 -7.46 15.82
CA LYS A 479 -11.30 -6.34 16.58
C LYS A 479 -12.34 -5.60 15.73
N HIS A 480 -13.26 -4.88 16.37
CA HIS A 480 -14.28 -3.99 15.78
C HIS A 480 -15.25 -4.62 14.76
N LEU A 481 -16.51 -4.18 14.77
CA LEU A 481 -17.46 -4.63 13.74
C LEU A 481 -17.09 -4.16 12.33
N THR A 482 -16.26 -3.11 12.21
CA THR A 482 -15.82 -2.54 10.92
C THR A 482 -14.95 -3.48 10.10
N TYR A 483 -14.34 -4.51 10.71
CA TYR A 483 -13.62 -5.57 9.98
C TYR A 483 -14.56 -6.45 9.14
N GLU A 484 -15.87 -6.22 9.18
CA GLU A 484 -16.80 -6.68 8.16
C GLU A 484 -16.39 -6.26 6.74
N LEU A 485 -15.48 -5.28 6.61
CA LEU A 485 -14.62 -5.02 5.45
C LEU A 485 -14.24 -6.29 4.66
N LEU A 486 -13.85 -7.36 5.37
CA LEU A 486 -13.35 -8.59 4.77
C LEU A 486 -14.43 -9.45 4.09
N ASN A 487 -15.71 -9.12 4.27
CA ASN A 487 -16.77 -9.63 3.40
C ASN A 487 -16.59 -9.19 1.94
N GLY A 488 -15.82 -8.13 1.71
CA GLY A 488 -15.54 -7.55 0.40
C GLY A 488 -16.78 -6.98 -0.30
N PRO A 489 -16.64 -6.43 -1.52
CA PRO A 489 -17.69 -5.66 -2.18
C PRO A 489 -19.06 -6.35 -2.28
N SER A 490 -19.11 -7.69 -2.32
CA SER A 490 -20.37 -8.45 -2.33
C SER A 490 -21.11 -8.48 -0.99
N GLY A 491 -20.43 -8.19 0.12
CA GLY A 491 -20.97 -8.27 1.47
C GLY A 491 -21.19 -9.70 1.99
N VAL A 492 -20.73 -10.73 1.28
CA VAL A 492 -21.00 -12.15 1.61
C VAL A 492 -19.75 -13.04 1.64
N GLY A 493 -18.56 -12.44 1.65
CA GLY A 493 -17.28 -13.15 1.69
C GLY A 493 -17.08 -14.02 2.94
N LEU A 494 -17.62 -13.67 4.10
CA LEU A 494 -17.50 -14.47 5.32
C LEU A 494 -18.79 -15.25 5.61
N SER A 495 -18.70 -16.57 5.80
CA SER A 495 -19.80 -17.35 6.38
C SER A 495 -20.02 -17.02 7.86
N GLU A 496 -18.94 -16.63 8.56
CA GLU A 496 -18.98 -16.13 9.92
C GLU A 496 -17.89 -15.07 10.13
N ILE A 497 -18.26 -13.94 10.70
CA ILE A 497 -17.31 -12.97 11.25
C ILE A 497 -17.51 -12.92 12.77
N TYR A 498 -16.40 -12.95 13.51
CA TYR A 498 -16.43 -12.89 14.97
C TYR A 498 -15.58 -11.72 15.46
N THR A 499 -16.23 -10.62 15.83
CA THR A 499 -15.56 -9.35 16.18
C THR A 499 -15.89 -8.92 17.60
N PRO A 500 -15.35 -9.58 18.64
CA PRO A 500 -15.49 -9.10 19.99
C PRO A 500 -14.81 -7.73 20.13
N GLU A 501 -15.51 -6.75 20.71
CA GLU A 501 -15.05 -5.36 20.73
C GLU A 501 -13.90 -5.15 21.71
N VAL A 502 -12.72 -4.78 21.20
CA VAL A 502 -11.49 -4.63 21.99
C VAL A 502 -11.51 -3.36 22.86
N ALA A 503 -12.16 -2.28 22.42
CA ALA A 503 -12.34 -1.06 23.20
C ALA A 503 -13.24 -1.27 24.44
N SER A 504 -13.94 -2.40 24.52
CA SER A 504 -14.75 -2.78 25.68
C SER A 504 -13.95 -3.38 26.84
N VAL A 505 -12.67 -3.72 26.62
CA VAL A 505 -11.77 -4.29 27.63
C VAL A 505 -10.67 -3.30 28.02
N ALA A 506 -9.99 -3.56 29.14
CA ALA A 506 -8.90 -2.69 29.58
C ALA A 506 -7.67 -2.86 28.68
N ASN A 507 -6.87 -1.79 28.59
CA ASN A 507 -5.62 -1.75 27.83
C ASN A 507 -4.44 -2.44 28.53
N THR A 508 -4.70 -3.40 29.43
CA THR A 508 -3.62 -4.15 30.12
C THR A 508 -3.34 -5.46 29.38
N VAL A 509 -2.10 -5.95 29.47
CA VAL A 509 -1.70 -7.20 28.80
C VAL A 509 -2.59 -8.36 29.23
N GLU A 510 -2.97 -8.46 30.50
CA GLU A 510 -3.84 -9.54 31.00
C GLU A 510 -5.26 -9.47 30.41
N ALA A 511 -5.82 -8.26 30.27
CA ALA A 511 -7.14 -8.07 29.67
C ALA A 511 -7.12 -8.40 28.18
N GLN A 512 -6.05 -8.04 27.48
CA GLN A 512 -5.86 -8.32 26.06
C GLN A 512 -5.61 -9.82 25.80
N GLN A 513 -4.87 -10.50 26.68
CA GLN A 513 -4.76 -11.97 26.64
C GLN A 513 -6.12 -12.67 26.84
N ALA A 514 -6.96 -12.14 27.74
CA ALA A 514 -8.31 -12.65 27.95
C ALA A 514 -9.26 -12.36 26.76
N TRP A 515 -9.03 -11.26 26.05
CA TRP A 515 -9.71 -10.95 24.80
C TRP A 515 -9.24 -11.87 23.66
N ASP A 516 -7.93 -12.08 23.50
CA ASP A 516 -7.35 -13.04 22.53
C ASP A 516 -7.88 -14.47 22.75
N ASP A 517 -8.18 -14.85 23.98
CA ASP A 517 -8.81 -16.13 24.32
C ASP A 517 -10.20 -16.35 23.70
N LEU A 518 -10.91 -15.27 23.37
CA LEU A 518 -12.15 -15.35 22.60
C LEU A 518 -11.85 -15.84 21.17
N HIS A 519 -10.78 -15.33 20.55
CA HIS A 519 -10.34 -15.75 19.22
C HIS A 519 -9.81 -17.17 19.20
N TRP A 520 -8.99 -17.55 20.20
CA TRP A 520 -8.56 -18.94 20.37
C TRP A 520 -9.75 -19.90 20.56
N SER A 521 -10.79 -19.45 21.26
CA SER A 521 -12.02 -20.22 21.43
C SER A 521 -12.80 -20.37 20.12
N ALA A 522 -12.88 -19.32 19.31
CA ALA A 522 -13.49 -19.35 17.99
C ALA A 522 -12.75 -20.33 17.05
N LEU A 523 -11.42 -20.21 16.96
CA LEU A 523 -10.56 -21.11 16.20
C LEU A 523 -10.78 -22.58 16.57
N ARG A 524 -10.79 -22.92 17.87
CA ARG A 524 -11.10 -24.27 18.36
C ARG A 524 -12.51 -24.74 18.00
N ASN A 525 -13.48 -23.84 17.98
CA ASN A 525 -14.86 -24.21 17.64
C ASN A 525 -14.98 -24.48 16.13
N TRP A 526 -14.30 -23.70 15.29
CA TRP A 526 -14.25 -23.91 13.84
C TRP A 526 -13.59 -25.24 13.46
N THR A 527 -12.55 -25.70 14.16
CA THR A 527 -11.97 -27.05 13.92
C THR A 527 -12.99 -28.17 14.14
N LYS A 528 -14.03 -27.92 14.95
CA LYS A 528 -15.11 -28.87 15.26
C LYS A 528 -16.35 -28.73 14.37
N GLY A 529 -16.34 -27.80 13.41
CA GLY A 529 -17.49 -27.52 12.54
C GLY A 529 -18.60 -26.76 13.26
N ASN A 530 -18.26 -26.00 14.30
CA ASN A 530 -19.17 -25.16 15.05
C ASN A 530 -18.93 -23.69 14.70
N PHE A 531 -19.94 -22.85 14.92
CA PHE A 531 -19.79 -21.39 14.97
C PHE A 531 -18.90 -20.98 16.16
N ALA A 532 -18.43 -19.74 16.17
CA ALA A 532 -17.56 -19.18 17.21
C ALA A 532 -18.19 -19.31 18.62
N ASN A 533 -19.51 -19.22 18.73
CA ASN A 533 -20.25 -19.42 19.98
C ASN A 533 -20.39 -20.89 20.44
N GLY A 534 -19.87 -21.85 19.67
CA GLY A 534 -19.87 -23.28 19.97
C GLY A 534 -21.12 -24.04 19.48
N THR A 535 -22.10 -23.37 18.87
CA THR A 535 -23.26 -24.04 18.25
C THR A 535 -22.89 -24.67 16.91
N THR A 536 -23.59 -25.74 16.51
CA THR A 536 -23.29 -26.45 15.26
C THR A 536 -23.46 -25.55 14.03
N ASN A 537 -22.43 -25.48 13.19
CA ASN A 537 -22.54 -24.85 11.89
C ASN A 537 -23.07 -25.88 10.87
N PRO A 538 -24.27 -25.70 10.29
CA PRO A 538 -24.81 -26.64 9.31
C PRO A 538 -23.98 -26.76 8.03
N GLN A 539 -23.10 -25.79 7.75
CA GLN A 539 -22.17 -25.83 6.61
C GLN A 539 -20.86 -26.56 6.94
N GLY A 540 -20.60 -26.89 8.20
CA GLY A 540 -19.38 -27.57 8.66
C GLY A 540 -18.22 -26.62 8.96
N SER A 541 -17.01 -27.17 9.07
CA SER A 541 -15.79 -26.41 9.33
C SER A 541 -15.41 -25.50 8.15
N PRO A 542 -14.89 -24.29 8.41
CA PRO A 542 -14.34 -23.46 7.35
C PRO A 542 -13.13 -24.10 6.67
N SER A 543 -13.01 -23.87 5.36
CA SER A 543 -11.82 -24.21 4.56
C SER A 543 -10.83 -23.06 4.48
N MET A 544 -11.28 -21.82 4.69
CA MET A 544 -10.42 -20.65 4.72
C MET A 544 -10.80 -19.79 5.92
N TYR A 545 -9.90 -19.63 6.87
CA TYR A 545 -10.18 -18.85 8.06
C TYR A 545 -8.94 -18.25 8.72
N GLY A 546 -9.12 -17.43 9.75
CA GLY A 546 -8.02 -16.83 10.45
C GLY A 546 -8.43 -16.06 11.69
N ALA A 547 -7.43 -15.54 12.40
CA ALA A 547 -7.64 -14.66 13.55
C ALA A 547 -6.47 -13.68 13.72
N ASN A 548 -6.76 -12.51 14.28
CA ASN A 548 -5.78 -11.53 14.72
C ASN A 548 -5.69 -11.48 16.26
N PHE A 549 -4.53 -11.18 16.84
CA PHE A 549 -4.30 -11.19 18.30
C PHE A 549 -3.62 -9.90 18.78
N GLN A 550 -4.11 -9.29 19.86
CA GLN A 550 -3.75 -7.94 20.30
C GLN A 550 -2.75 -7.89 21.49
N ALA A 551 -2.53 -9.00 22.20
CA ALA A 551 -1.74 -8.96 23.44
C ALA A 551 -0.29 -8.48 23.25
N ILE A 552 0.35 -8.79 22.11
CA ILE A 552 1.72 -8.34 21.80
C ILE A 552 1.74 -6.85 21.54
N THR A 553 0.85 -6.36 20.64
CA THR A 553 0.64 -4.93 20.41
C THR A 553 0.54 -4.15 21.72
N TRP A 554 -0.38 -4.53 22.61
CA TRP A 554 -0.56 -3.80 23.86
C TRP A 554 0.62 -3.92 24.83
N ALA A 555 1.38 -5.02 24.79
CA ALA A 555 2.57 -5.15 25.62
C ALA A 555 3.72 -4.23 25.15
N GLN A 556 3.83 -4.01 23.83
CA GLN A 556 4.71 -3.02 23.23
C GLN A 556 4.21 -1.59 23.53
N THR A 557 2.97 -1.25 23.21
CA THR A 557 2.38 0.08 23.44
C THR A 557 2.51 0.55 24.89
N ASN A 558 2.34 -0.36 25.86
CA ASN A 558 2.36 -0.03 27.29
C ASN A 558 3.77 0.12 27.89
N ALA A 559 4.78 -0.55 27.36
CA ALA A 559 6.09 -0.62 28.02
C ALA A 559 7.31 -0.88 27.11
N GLY A 560 7.10 -1.15 25.82
CA GLY A 560 8.14 -1.27 24.78
C GLY A 560 9.31 -2.19 25.10
N TYR A 561 10.50 -1.83 24.62
CA TYR A 561 11.74 -2.58 24.83
C TYR A 561 12.64 -1.93 25.88
N LEU A 562 13.48 -2.76 26.52
CA LEU A 562 14.48 -2.30 27.49
C LEU A 562 15.78 -1.82 26.84
N ASP A 563 15.89 -1.96 25.52
CA ASP A 563 17.02 -1.46 24.73
C ASP A 563 16.56 -0.85 23.40
N ALA A 564 17.50 -0.20 22.73
CA ALA A 564 17.25 0.54 21.49
C ALA A 564 17.05 -0.34 20.25
N TYR A 565 17.29 -1.65 20.34
CA TYR A 565 17.40 -2.55 19.19
C TYR A 565 16.37 -3.68 19.21
N GLY A 566 15.46 -3.68 20.19
CA GLY A 566 14.43 -4.70 20.34
C GLY A 566 14.94 -6.04 20.87
N ALA A 567 16.19 -6.12 21.33
CA ALA A 567 16.80 -7.39 21.74
C ALA A 567 16.37 -7.83 23.15
N LYS A 568 15.93 -6.89 23.99
CA LYS A 568 15.47 -7.14 25.35
C LYS A 568 14.02 -6.69 25.50
N PRO A 569 13.03 -7.56 25.20
CA PRO A 569 11.64 -7.24 25.51
C PRO A 569 11.50 -6.99 27.01
N ASN A 570 10.60 -6.08 27.38
CA ASN A 570 10.23 -5.92 28.79
C ASN A 570 9.54 -7.21 29.31
N LYS A 571 9.36 -7.30 30.64
CA LYS A 571 8.76 -8.49 31.27
C LYS A 571 7.34 -8.80 30.76
N SER A 572 6.48 -7.79 30.58
CA SER A 572 5.12 -7.97 30.08
C SER A 572 5.07 -8.38 28.60
N LEU A 573 5.99 -7.88 27.77
CA LEU A 573 6.13 -8.27 26.37
C LEU A 573 6.63 -9.71 26.24
N GLU A 574 7.64 -10.07 27.03
CA GLU A 574 8.08 -11.46 27.11
C GLU A 574 6.96 -12.40 27.57
N GLN A 575 6.13 -11.99 28.53
CA GLN A 575 4.95 -12.74 28.97
C GLN A 575 3.88 -12.86 27.87
N ALA A 576 3.64 -11.80 27.09
CA ALA A 576 2.71 -11.82 25.96
C ALA A 576 3.18 -12.80 24.88
N LEU A 577 4.47 -12.79 24.53
CA LEU A 577 5.08 -13.75 23.62
C LEU A 577 4.93 -15.19 24.14
N GLN A 578 5.31 -15.47 25.39
CA GLN A 578 5.14 -16.83 25.96
C GLN A 578 3.68 -17.30 25.97
N TYR A 579 2.73 -16.39 26.21
CA TYR A 579 1.31 -16.69 26.18
C TYR A 579 0.85 -17.09 24.78
N ALA A 580 1.21 -16.30 23.78
CA ALA A 580 0.92 -16.57 22.38
C ALA A 580 1.54 -17.90 21.90
N ASP A 581 2.77 -18.24 22.32
CA ASP A 581 3.41 -19.53 22.00
C ASP A 581 2.57 -20.71 22.47
N LYS A 582 2.17 -20.64 23.74
CA LYS A 582 1.41 -21.69 24.41
C LYS A 582 0.04 -21.88 23.76
N ARG A 583 -0.61 -20.79 23.36
CA ARG A 583 -1.90 -20.82 22.67
C ARG A 583 -1.79 -21.36 21.26
N LEU A 584 -0.74 -21.00 20.52
CA LEU A 584 -0.42 -21.60 19.23
C LEU A 584 -0.25 -23.12 19.36
N GLY A 585 0.51 -23.58 20.35
CA GLY A 585 0.69 -25.03 20.62
C GLY A 585 -0.63 -25.74 20.94
N THR A 586 -1.53 -25.07 21.67
CA THR A 586 -2.87 -25.58 21.96
C THR A 586 -3.70 -25.72 20.68
N PHE A 587 -3.68 -24.71 19.81
CA PHE A 587 -4.41 -24.72 18.54
C PHE A 587 -3.90 -25.79 17.57
N LEU A 588 -2.58 -26.01 17.49
CA LEU A 588 -2.01 -27.15 16.74
C LEU A 588 -2.51 -28.49 17.30
N GLY A 589 -2.66 -28.59 18.63
CA GLY A 589 -3.29 -29.74 19.29
C GLY A 589 -4.76 -29.92 18.90
N ASP A 590 -5.53 -28.83 18.82
CA ASP A 590 -6.94 -28.85 18.39
C ASP A 590 -7.08 -29.30 16.92
N LEU A 591 -6.24 -28.80 16.02
CA LEU A 591 -6.18 -29.25 14.62
C LEU A 591 -5.85 -30.75 14.52
N LYS A 592 -4.88 -31.22 15.32
CA LYS A 592 -4.52 -32.64 15.36
C LYS A 592 -5.66 -33.50 15.87
N ALA A 593 -6.34 -33.07 16.94
CA ALA A 593 -7.47 -33.78 17.52
C ALA A 593 -8.68 -33.84 16.56
N ALA A 594 -8.85 -32.82 15.71
CA ALA A 594 -9.86 -32.81 14.65
C ALA A 594 -9.44 -33.60 13.39
N GLY A 595 -8.21 -34.15 13.34
CA GLY A 595 -7.69 -34.82 12.14
C GLY A 595 -7.45 -33.88 10.96
N GLN A 596 -7.22 -32.59 11.23
CA GLN A 596 -7.12 -31.51 10.26
C GLN A 596 -5.69 -31.02 10.02
N LEU A 597 -4.80 -31.22 11.00
CA LEU A 597 -3.41 -30.71 10.99
C LEU A 597 -2.67 -31.04 9.68
N ASP A 598 -2.70 -32.31 9.28
CA ASP A 598 -1.98 -32.82 8.12
C ASP A 598 -2.48 -32.23 6.78
N SER A 599 -3.71 -31.73 6.74
CA SER A 599 -4.34 -31.15 5.54
C SER A 599 -4.50 -29.63 5.59
N THR A 600 -3.96 -28.98 6.62
CA THR A 600 -4.04 -27.54 6.83
C THR A 600 -2.72 -26.89 6.45
N LEU A 601 -2.77 -25.86 5.60
CA LEU A 601 -1.69 -24.89 5.50
C LEU A 601 -1.91 -23.83 6.59
N LEU A 602 -1.02 -23.77 7.57
CA LEU A 602 -1.02 -22.74 8.59
C LEU A 602 -0.03 -21.66 8.18
N ILE A 603 -0.51 -20.43 8.02
CA ILE A 603 0.31 -19.23 7.84
C ILE A 603 0.31 -18.48 9.16
N VAL A 604 1.51 -18.24 9.70
CA VAL A 604 1.71 -17.51 10.96
C VAL A 604 2.55 -16.28 10.68
N GLY A 605 2.10 -15.11 11.11
CA GLY A 605 2.90 -13.90 10.97
C GLY A 605 2.32 -12.73 11.75
N SER A 606 2.66 -11.51 11.33
CA SER A 606 1.97 -10.30 11.76
C SER A 606 1.51 -9.49 10.55
N LYS A 607 0.37 -8.81 10.68
CA LYS A 607 -0.07 -7.83 9.69
C LYS A 607 0.86 -6.62 9.65
N GLN A 608 1.39 -6.16 10.79
CA GLN A 608 2.37 -5.08 10.93
C GLN A 608 3.28 -5.21 12.18
N GLY A 609 4.41 -4.51 12.20
CA GLY A 609 5.19 -4.23 13.40
C GLY A 609 4.70 -2.96 14.11
N GLN A 610 5.53 -2.40 14.99
CA GLN A 610 5.28 -1.12 15.68
C GLN A 610 6.57 -0.32 15.88
N GLY A 611 6.44 0.97 16.16
CA GLY A 611 7.49 1.71 16.80
C GLY A 611 7.03 3.06 17.35
N PRO A 612 7.99 3.88 17.82
CA PRO A 612 9.43 3.64 17.86
C PRO A 612 9.89 2.59 18.88
N ILE A 613 10.83 1.71 18.50
CA ILE A 613 11.38 0.68 19.41
C ILE A 613 12.22 1.28 20.55
N ASN A 614 12.97 2.35 20.28
CA ASN A 614 13.91 2.93 21.23
C ASN A 614 13.26 3.99 22.12
N ALA A 615 12.74 3.56 23.27
CA ALA A 615 12.12 4.42 24.28
C ALA A 615 13.01 5.58 24.77
N ALA A 616 14.34 5.46 24.72
CA ALA A 616 15.25 6.51 25.20
C ALA A 616 15.30 7.73 24.26
N ASN A 617 14.94 7.55 22.98
CA ASN A 617 14.96 8.59 21.96
C ASN A 617 13.55 8.90 21.44
N GLU A 618 12.52 8.43 22.13
CA GLU A 618 11.14 8.63 21.75
C GLU A 618 10.72 10.09 21.96
N THR A 619 10.06 10.65 20.96
CA THR A 619 9.46 11.98 20.98
C THR A 619 8.00 11.84 20.57
N PHE A 620 7.14 11.89 21.58
CA PHE A 620 5.69 11.96 21.40
C PHE A 620 5.25 13.38 21.03
N LEU A 621 4.40 13.49 20.02
CA LEU A 621 3.70 14.72 19.64
C LEU A 621 2.23 14.42 19.36
N PRO A 622 1.28 15.28 19.74
CA PRO A 622 -0.08 15.18 19.23
C PRO A 622 -0.11 15.31 17.70
N GLY A 623 -0.78 14.38 17.00
CA GLY A 623 -0.93 14.43 15.53
C GLY A 623 -1.53 15.73 15.01
N THR A 624 -2.39 16.37 15.80
CA THR A 624 -2.95 17.71 15.52
C THR A 624 -1.91 18.82 15.32
N GLN A 625 -0.66 18.62 15.75
CA GLN A 625 0.42 19.57 15.47
C GLN A 625 0.81 19.62 13.99
N LEU A 626 0.73 18.50 13.27
CA LEU A 626 0.94 18.47 11.82
C LEU A 626 -0.13 19.31 11.11
N THR A 627 -1.41 19.08 11.45
CA THR A 627 -2.55 19.87 10.96
C THR A 627 -2.37 21.35 11.26
N ALA A 628 -2.08 21.72 12.51
CA ALA A 628 -1.90 23.09 12.92
C ALA A 628 -0.74 23.80 12.18
N SER A 629 0.33 23.06 11.87
CA SER A 629 1.46 23.60 11.10
C SER A 629 1.07 23.95 9.66
N VAL A 630 0.23 23.13 9.02
CA VAL A 630 -0.27 23.37 7.65
C VAL A 630 -1.31 24.50 7.65
N GLU A 631 -2.23 24.51 8.61
CA GLU A 631 -3.26 25.54 8.73
C GLU A 631 -2.68 26.92 9.08
N ALA A 632 -1.59 26.98 9.86
CA ALA A 632 -0.88 28.23 10.13
C ALA A 632 -0.32 28.89 8.86
N ALA A 633 -0.11 28.12 7.79
CA ALA A 633 0.29 28.62 6.47
C ALA A 633 -0.91 29.08 5.60
N GLY A 634 -2.13 29.03 6.13
CA GLY A 634 -3.35 29.38 5.42
C GLY A 634 -3.90 28.28 4.51
N ILE A 635 -3.41 27.04 4.65
CA ILE A 635 -3.82 25.88 3.86
C ILE A 635 -4.85 25.09 4.65
N SER A 636 -6.02 24.86 4.06
CA SER A 636 -7.11 24.16 4.76
C SER A 636 -6.98 22.64 4.61
N VAL A 637 -6.95 21.95 5.76
CA VAL A 637 -6.85 20.49 5.84
C VAL A 637 -8.25 19.89 5.95
N ALA A 638 -8.50 18.81 5.21
CA ALA A 638 -9.74 18.04 5.25
C ALA A 638 -9.67 16.92 6.30
N LEU A 639 -8.59 16.15 6.31
CA LEU A 639 -8.31 15.11 7.30
C LEU A 639 -6.80 14.92 7.47
N THR A 640 -6.37 14.56 8.67
CA THR A 640 -5.00 14.13 8.99
C THR A 640 -5.08 12.88 9.83
N THR A 641 -4.48 11.80 9.36
CA THR A 641 -4.41 10.53 10.09
C THR A 641 -2.94 10.19 10.32
N THR A 642 -2.56 9.95 11.57
CA THR A 642 -1.15 9.87 11.96
C THR A 642 -0.96 8.96 13.15
N ASP A 643 0.18 8.28 13.17
CA ASP A 643 0.79 7.58 14.30
C ASP A 643 2.31 7.69 14.17
N ASP A 644 3.07 6.62 13.95
CA ASP A 644 4.50 6.69 13.61
C ASP A 644 4.78 6.88 12.10
N GLY A 645 3.73 7.28 11.38
CA GLY A 645 3.75 7.90 10.05
C GLY A 645 2.48 8.74 9.89
N GLY A 646 2.20 9.23 8.68
CA GLY A 646 0.93 9.90 8.45
C GLY A 646 0.53 10.07 6.99
N VAL A 647 -0.76 10.35 6.82
CA VAL A 647 -1.40 10.73 5.57
C VAL A 647 -2.27 11.96 5.80
N MET A 648 -2.39 12.82 4.79
CA MET A 648 -3.17 14.06 4.90
C MET A 648 -3.92 14.36 3.61
N TRP A 649 -5.19 14.72 3.75
CA TRP A 649 -6.05 15.22 2.69
C TRP A 649 -6.29 16.72 2.91
N LEU A 650 -6.17 17.51 1.85
CA LEU A 650 -6.41 18.94 1.83
C LEU A 650 -7.78 19.23 1.20
N ASN A 651 -8.40 20.34 1.59
CA ASN A 651 -9.60 20.85 0.91
C ASN A 651 -9.29 21.36 -0.51
N ASP A 652 -8.03 21.73 -0.77
CA ASP A 652 -7.51 22.13 -2.08
C ASP A 652 -6.19 21.42 -2.36
N GLN A 653 -6.24 20.41 -3.22
CA GLN A 653 -5.12 19.52 -3.55
C GLN A 653 -3.96 20.28 -4.24
N SER A 654 -4.23 21.43 -4.87
CA SER A 654 -3.19 22.24 -5.50
C SER A 654 -2.20 22.85 -4.50
N GLN A 655 -2.53 22.82 -3.21
CA GLN A 655 -1.69 23.35 -2.14
C GLN A 655 -0.77 22.28 -1.53
N ALA A 656 -0.78 21.04 -2.02
CA ALA A 656 0.02 19.93 -1.48
C ALA A 656 1.52 20.26 -1.37
N GLN A 657 2.10 20.88 -2.41
CA GLN A 657 3.51 21.28 -2.42
C GLN A 657 3.82 22.39 -1.40
N ALA A 658 2.89 23.32 -1.19
CA ALA A 658 3.01 24.35 -0.16
C ALA A 658 2.90 23.74 1.25
N ALA A 659 1.99 22.78 1.46
CA ALA A 659 1.85 22.07 2.72
C ALA A 659 3.12 21.28 3.06
N LYS A 660 3.68 20.54 2.08
CA LYS A 660 4.98 19.87 2.18
C LYS A 660 6.10 20.81 2.62
N ALA A 661 6.24 21.96 1.95
CA ALA A 661 7.27 22.94 2.29
C ALA A 661 7.13 23.46 3.74
N ASN A 662 5.90 23.68 4.21
CA ASN A 662 5.65 24.12 5.59
C ASN A 662 5.99 23.04 6.62
N LEU A 663 5.58 21.79 6.38
CA LEU A 663 5.90 20.67 7.27
C LEU A 663 7.41 20.46 7.40
N LEU A 664 8.14 20.46 6.29
CA LEU A 664 9.60 20.26 6.28
C LEU A 664 10.37 21.46 6.87
N ALA A 665 9.83 22.68 6.77
CA ALA A 665 10.43 23.86 7.39
C ALA A 665 10.34 23.83 8.93
N ASN A 666 9.32 23.16 9.49
CA ASN A 666 9.13 23.03 10.93
C ASN A 666 9.85 21.80 11.49
N THR A 667 11.13 21.95 11.77
CA THR A 667 12.01 20.85 12.20
C THR A 667 11.63 20.23 13.56
N THR A 668 10.77 20.88 14.35
CA THR A 668 10.31 20.34 15.64
C THR A 668 9.22 19.29 15.50
N LEU A 669 8.63 19.14 14.31
CA LEU A 669 7.56 18.17 14.07
C LEU A 669 8.08 16.74 13.91
N GLY A 670 9.38 16.53 13.71
CA GLY A 670 9.92 15.18 13.49
C GLY A 670 9.61 14.58 12.13
N VAL A 671 9.24 15.40 11.15
CA VAL A 671 9.03 14.94 9.76
C VAL A 671 10.39 14.65 9.11
N GLU A 672 10.55 13.46 8.55
CA GLU A 672 11.74 13.07 7.79
C GLU A 672 11.57 13.38 6.30
N TYR A 673 10.45 12.93 5.72
CA TYR A 673 10.12 13.19 4.32
C TYR A 673 8.62 13.39 4.13
N VAL A 674 8.26 14.00 3.01
CA VAL A 674 6.87 14.17 2.56
C VAL A 674 6.82 13.94 1.06
N LEU A 675 5.96 13.02 0.61
CA LEU A 675 5.52 12.95 -0.78
C LEU A 675 4.25 13.78 -0.92
N ALA A 676 4.17 14.65 -1.93
CA ALA A 676 3.03 15.53 -2.13
C ALA A 676 2.55 15.60 -3.60
N GLY A 677 1.23 15.51 -3.80
CA GLY A 677 0.62 15.62 -5.13
C GLY A 677 1.20 14.62 -6.14
N ASP A 678 1.72 15.11 -7.25
CA ASP A 678 2.29 14.28 -8.34
C ASP A 678 3.47 13.40 -7.87
N GLU A 679 4.17 13.75 -6.78
CA GLU A 679 5.22 12.89 -6.22
C GLU A 679 4.67 11.54 -5.74
N ILE A 680 3.45 11.51 -5.22
CA ILE A 680 2.75 10.27 -4.81
C ILE A 680 2.47 9.42 -6.06
N GLN A 681 2.03 10.05 -7.15
CA GLN A 681 1.80 9.37 -8.42
C GLN A 681 3.09 8.82 -9.02
N HIS A 682 4.18 9.60 -9.02
CA HIS A 682 5.49 9.16 -9.49
C HIS A 682 6.07 8.03 -8.65
N ALA A 683 5.74 7.96 -7.36
CA ALA A 683 6.08 6.83 -6.50
C ALA A 683 5.22 5.56 -6.77
N GLY A 684 4.28 5.62 -7.72
CA GLY A 684 3.39 4.51 -8.07
C GLY A 684 2.27 4.27 -7.07
N LEU A 685 2.05 5.20 -6.14
CA LEU A 685 1.11 5.12 -5.01
C LEU A 685 -0.29 5.63 -5.37
N GLY A 686 -0.55 5.94 -6.63
CA GLY A 686 -1.83 6.49 -7.10
C GLY A 686 -1.79 8.01 -7.25
N SER A 687 -2.79 8.57 -7.95
CA SER A 687 -2.87 10.01 -8.20
C SER A 687 -3.91 10.66 -7.31
N PRO A 688 -3.54 11.62 -6.43
CA PRO A 688 -4.51 12.38 -5.65
C PRO A 688 -5.53 13.10 -6.55
N TRP A 689 -5.15 13.48 -7.76
CA TRP A 689 -6.00 14.20 -8.71
C TRP A 689 -7.08 13.36 -9.37
N LEU A 690 -6.84 12.05 -9.48
CA LEU A 690 -7.72 11.13 -10.21
C LEU A 690 -8.49 10.20 -9.27
N ASP A 691 -7.97 9.96 -8.08
CA ASP A 691 -8.57 9.07 -7.10
C ASP A 691 -8.96 9.83 -5.83
N SER A 692 -10.25 9.80 -5.52
CA SER A 692 -10.85 10.52 -4.40
C SER A 692 -10.28 10.15 -3.03
N ARG A 693 -9.68 8.96 -2.90
CA ARG A 693 -9.15 8.42 -1.63
C ARG A 693 -7.65 8.52 -1.48
N VAL A 694 -6.91 8.79 -2.56
CA VAL A 694 -5.46 8.98 -2.45
C VAL A 694 -5.21 10.27 -1.65
N PRO A 695 -4.37 10.22 -0.59
CA PRO A 695 -4.03 11.39 0.20
C PRO A 695 -3.22 12.39 -0.62
N ASP A 696 -3.28 13.67 -0.25
CA ASP A 696 -2.49 14.72 -0.90
C ASP A 696 -1.04 14.74 -0.40
N LEU A 697 -0.81 14.26 0.83
CA LEU A 697 0.50 14.10 1.44
C LEU A 697 0.65 12.70 2.07
N ILE A 698 1.81 12.09 1.86
CA ILE A 698 2.31 10.94 2.61
C ILE A 698 3.51 11.42 3.42
N ILE A 699 3.47 11.24 4.74
CA ILE A 699 4.36 11.87 5.71
C ILE A 699 5.14 10.78 6.45
N GLY A 700 6.45 10.73 6.24
CA GLY A 700 7.35 9.83 6.96
C GLY A 700 7.87 10.49 8.24
N ALA A 701 7.74 9.79 9.37
CA ALA A 701 8.32 10.22 10.64
C ALA A 701 9.83 9.94 10.68
N LYS A 702 10.57 10.77 11.43
CA LYS A 702 11.92 10.43 11.89
C LYS A 702 11.86 9.26 12.85
N VAL A 703 12.88 8.40 12.80
CA VAL A 703 13.05 7.35 13.81
C VAL A 703 13.02 7.97 15.21
N GLY A 704 12.17 7.43 16.07
CA GLY A 704 11.95 7.96 17.42
C GLY A 704 10.77 8.93 17.54
N TYR A 705 10.06 9.30 16.48
CA TYR A 705 8.88 10.16 16.58
C TYR A 705 7.58 9.36 16.49
N LEU A 706 6.61 9.78 17.30
CA LEU A 706 5.26 9.23 17.32
C LEU A 706 4.23 10.36 17.38
N TRP A 707 3.35 10.44 16.37
CA TRP A 707 2.28 11.43 16.24
C TRP A 707 0.92 10.86 16.66
N ALA A 708 0.55 11.06 17.91
CA ALA A 708 -0.43 10.20 18.57
C ALA A 708 -1.42 11.00 19.42
N SER A 709 -2.65 10.51 19.60
CA SER A 709 -3.68 11.19 20.39
C SER A 709 -3.40 11.12 21.90
N SER A 710 -2.69 10.08 22.37
CA SER A 710 -2.31 9.88 23.77
C SER A 710 -0.92 9.25 23.90
N PRO A 711 -0.12 9.62 24.94
CA PRO A 711 1.21 9.04 25.15
C PRO A 711 1.20 7.52 25.27
N ARG A 712 2.15 6.87 24.60
CA ARG A 712 2.40 5.43 24.54
C ARG A 712 3.79 5.20 23.95
N PHE A 713 4.38 4.03 24.17
CA PHE A 713 5.77 3.76 23.73
C PHE A 713 5.88 3.42 22.25
N GLU A 714 4.91 2.66 21.75
CA GLU A 714 4.90 2.14 20.40
C GLU A 714 3.49 2.18 19.82
N ASP A 715 3.39 2.44 18.53
CA ASP A 715 2.21 2.25 17.69
C ASP A 715 2.62 1.85 16.28
N HIS A 716 1.67 1.67 15.39
CA HIS A 716 1.87 1.35 13.99
C HIS A 716 1.21 2.37 13.07
N GLY A 717 1.51 2.26 11.78
CA GLY A 717 0.98 3.12 10.73
C GLY A 717 2.09 3.66 9.83
N GLY A 718 3.31 3.63 10.34
CA GLY A 718 4.50 4.14 9.72
C GLY A 718 4.97 3.43 8.45
N TYR A 719 6.12 3.91 8.00
CA TYR A 719 6.82 3.47 6.79
C TYR A 719 8.24 2.99 7.13
N LEU A 720 8.56 2.92 8.42
CA LEU A 720 9.90 2.61 8.89
C LEU A 720 10.11 1.09 8.94
N PRO A 721 11.35 0.59 8.88
CA PRO A 721 11.60 -0.85 8.99
C PRO A 721 11.03 -1.50 10.25
N GLN A 722 10.86 -0.75 11.35
CA GLN A 722 10.21 -1.24 12.58
C GLN A 722 8.73 -1.59 12.34
N ASP A 723 7.98 -0.80 11.57
CA ASP A 723 6.63 -1.14 11.14
C ASP A 723 6.57 -2.29 10.13
N LEU A 724 7.54 -2.30 9.22
CA LEU A 724 7.43 -3.12 8.01
C LEU A 724 8.02 -4.52 8.19
N ASN A 725 9.00 -4.72 9.07
CA ASN A 725 9.67 -6.00 9.27
C ASN A 725 8.85 -6.94 10.16
N VAL A 726 8.03 -7.78 9.54
CA VAL A 726 7.12 -8.70 10.24
C VAL A 726 7.60 -10.15 10.11
N PRO A 727 7.29 -11.02 11.08
CA PRO A 727 7.50 -12.44 10.93
C PRO A 727 6.50 -13.00 9.91
N LEU A 728 6.93 -13.97 9.12
CA LEU A 728 6.04 -14.76 8.26
C LEU A 728 6.55 -16.19 8.13
N ILE A 729 5.67 -17.16 8.39
CA ILE A 729 5.96 -18.59 8.37
C ILE A 729 4.82 -19.30 7.64
N ALA A 730 5.14 -20.18 6.70
CA ALA A 730 4.22 -21.18 6.19
C ALA A 730 4.53 -22.53 6.82
N TYR A 731 3.52 -23.22 7.37
CA TYR A 731 3.68 -24.48 8.09
C TYR A 731 2.63 -25.51 7.68
N ASN A 732 3.09 -26.74 7.47
CA ASN A 732 2.28 -27.95 7.39
C ASN A 732 3.23 -29.13 7.70
N PRO A 733 2.77 -30.22 8.37
CA PRO A 733 3.64 -31.35 8.75
C PRO A 733 4.42 -32.04 7.61
N TYR A 734 4.06 -31.78 6.35
CA TYR A 734 4.71 -32.34 5.17
C TYR A 734 5.51 -31.32 4.36
N LEU A 735 5.57 -30.06 4.79
CA LEU A 735 6.48 -29.10 4.17
C LEU A 735 7.93 -29.42 4.55
N GLU A 736 8.81 -29.29 3.57
CA GLU A 736 10.25 -29.29 3.80
C GLU A 736 10.63 -27.97 4.46
N PRO A 737 11.35 -27.99 5.59
CA PRO A 737 11.76 -26.78 6.27
C PRO A 737 12.72 -25.97 5.38
N ALA A 738 12.51 -24.66 5.30
CA ALA A 738 13.33 -23.79 4.47
C ALA A 738 13.39 -22.37 5.03
N ASN A 739 14.50 -21.68 4.78
CA ASN A 739 14.62 -20.25 5.03
C ASN A 739 14.68 -19.53 3.69
N VAL A 740 13.77 -18.58 3.50
CA VAL A 740 13.68 -17.74 2.31
C VAL A 740 14.11 -16.32 2.68
N SER A 741 15.26 -15.91 2.18
CA SER A 741 15.80 -14.56 2.38
C SER A 741 15.41 -13.57 1.28
N THR A 742 14.81 -14.05 0.18
CA THR A 742 14.26 -13.18 -0.86
C THR A 742 13.11 -12.36 -0.29
N PHE A 743 12.98 -11.12 -0.75
CA PHE A 743 11.88 -10.24 -0.37
C PHE A 743 10.52 -10.92 -0.62
N VAL A 744 9.67 -10.89 0.41
CA VAL A 744 8.25 -11.23 0.29
C VAL A 744 7.41 -10.12 0.90
N SER A 745 6.21 -9.93 0.38
CA SER A 745 5.24 -8.98 0.91
C SER A 745 4.07 -9.73 1.51
N ASN A 746 3.47 -9.20 2.59
CA ASN A 746 2.23 -9.71 3.15
C ASN A 746 1.10 -9.85 2.11
N ARG A 747 1.15 -9.09 1.01
CA ARG A 747 0.22 -9.26 -0.13
C ARG A 747 0.24 -10.68 -0.72
N GLN A 748 1.39 -11.34 -0.71
CA GLN A 748 1.55 -12.69 -1.26
C GLN A 748 0.79 -13.76 -0.46
N VAL A 749 0.42 -13.47 0.80
CA VAL A 749 -0.40 -14.36 1.64
C VAL A 749 -1.74 -14.63 0.97
N ALA A 750 -2.41 -13.60 0.46
CA ALA A 750 -3.73 -13.73 -0.18
C ALA A 750 -3.69 -14.71 -1.37
N SER A 751 -2.77 -14.49 -2.32
CA SER A 751 -2.58 -15.37 -3.48
C SER A 751 -2.23 -16.80 -3.04
N THR A 752 -1.41 -16.95 -2.00
CA THR A 752 -1.04 -18.27 -1.45
C THR A 752 -2.24 -19.00 -0.89
N MET A 753 -3.12 -18.33 -0.13
CA MET A 753 -4.34 -18.91 0.43
C MET A 753 -5.30 -19.40 -0.68
N VAL A 754 -5.48 -18.60 -1.73
CA VAL A 754 -6.29 -18.97 -2.90
C VAL A 754 -5.72 -20.20 -3.59
N LYS A 755 -4.40 -20.20 -3.88
CA LYS A 755 -3.71 -21.33 -4.52
C LYS A 755 -3.73 -22.60 -3.66
N ALA A 756 -3.62 -22.48 -2.34
CA ALA A 756 -3.60 -23.61 -1.40
C ALA A 756 -4.85 -24.47 -1.48
N LEU A 757 -6.00 -23.84 -1.66
CA LEU A 757 -7.29 -24.51 -1.83
C LEU A 757 -7.60 -24.84 -3.31
N GLY A 758 -6.61 -24.66 -4.20
CA GLY A 758 -6.71 -24.93 -5.63
C GLY A 758 -7.51 -23.90 -6.42
N LEU A 759 -7.96 -22.82 -5.77
CA LEU A 759 -8.87 -21.84 -6.36
C LEU A 759 -8.15 -21.03 -7.46
N PRO A 760 -8.88 -20.52 -8.48
CA PRO A 760 -8.26 -19.78 -9.57
C PRO A 760 -7.71 -18.42 -9.10
N LEU A 761 -6.39 -18.22 -9.17
CA LEU A 761 -5.74 -16.95 -8.80
C LEU A 761 -6.32 -15.73 -9.54
N ALA A 762 -6.72 -15.91 -10.80
CA ALA A 762 -7.32 -14.85 -11.61
C ALA A 762 -8.66 -14.31 -11.05
N GLN A 763 -9.26 -15.03 -10.09
CA GLN A 763 -10.43 -14.54 -9.37
C GLN A 763 -10.08 -13.56 -8.25
N LEU A 764 -8.83 -13.47 -7.80
CA LEU A 764 -8.41 -12.49 -6.80
C LEU A 764 -7.96 -11.20 -7.50
N ASP A 765 -8.57 -10.08 -7.14
CA ASP A 765 -8.28 -8.78 -7.76
C ASP A 765 -6.84 -8.31 -7.49
N GLY A 766 -6.31 -8.51 -6.29
CA GLY A 766 -4.90 -8.19 -6.00
C GLY A 766 -3.92 -8.95 -6.92
N TYR A 767 -4.23 -10.20 -7.25
CA TYR A 767 -3.46 -10.97 -8.24
C TYR A 767 -3.67 -10.44 -9.66
N ARG A 768 -4.93 -10.26 -10.07
CA ARG A 768 -5.31 -9.87 -11.44
C ARG A 768 -4.82 -8.46 -11.82
N ILE A 769 -4.86 -7.52 -10.88
CA ILE A 769 -4.54 -6.10 -11.12
C ILE A 769 -3.05 -5.83 -10.88
N GLU A 770 -2.48 -6.36 -9.79
CA GLU A 770 -1.11 -6.03 -9.38
C GLU A 770 -0.09 -7.15 -9.59
N GLY A 771 -0.52 -8.31 -10.11
CA GLY A 771 0.36 -9.45 -10.33
C GLY A 771 0.92 -10.04 -9.03
N THR A 772 0.27 -9.83 -7.88
CA THR A 772 0.75 -10.25 -6.56
C THR A 772 1.06 -11.76 -6.54
N PRO A 773 2.33 -12.17 -6.46
CA PRO A 773 2.69 -13.59 -6.59
C PRO A 773 2.32 -14.38 -5.33
N ILE A 774 2.45 -15.71 -5.41
CA ILE A 774 2.37 -16.60 -4.25
C ILE A 774 3.69 -16.58 -3.46
N LEU A 775 3.64 -16.97 -2.21
CA LEU A 775 4.82 -17.17 -1.37
C LEU A 775 5.68 -18.31 -1.95
N PRO A 776 7.01 -18.14 -2.05
CA PRO A 776 7.89 -19.16 -2.59
C PRO A 776 8.02 -20.36 -1.65
N GLY A 777 8.21 -21.55 -2.23
CA GLY A 777 8.47 -22.80 -1.51
C GLY A 777 7.24 -23.53 -0.95
N VAL A 778 6.05 -22.90 -0.93
CA VAL A 778 4.85 -23.49 -0.32
C VAL A 778 4.29 -24.69 -1.12
N PHE A 779 4.49 -24.71 -2.43
CA PHE A 779 3.94 -25.74 -3.32
C PHE A 779 5.08 -26.49 -4.01
N ALA A 780 4.92 -27.80 -4.18
CA ALA A 780 5.85 -28.60 -4.96
C ALA A 780 5.86 -28.15 -6.43
N SER A 781 7.05 -27.94 -7.00
CA SER A 781 7.27 -27.55 -8.40
C SER A 781 6.93 -28.66 -9.39
#